data_AF-A0A9W7M171-F1
#
_entry.id   AF-A0A9W7M171-F1
#
_cell.length_a   1.000
_cell.length_b   1.000
_cell.length_c   1.000
_cell.angle_alpha   90.00
_cell.angle_beta   90.00
_cell.angle_gamma   90.00
#
_symmetry.space_group_name_H-M   'P 1'
#
loop_
_entity.id
_entity.type
_entity.pdbx_description
1 polymer ?
#
loop_
_entity_poly.entity_id
_entity_poly.type
_entity_poly.pdbx_seq_one_letter_code
_entity_poly.pdbx_strand_id
1 'polypeptide(L)'
;MAYFFILLLFLSFKLQSSSSQTWIKACYWESSAILPSSDIQSALFTHLFCYLCGVEPRNGTNMTSLATLLDEWQAEVVAESRNSGKTRLLLTMSAYGLPIVNAVSFPIEPTKRNLDWVNIMAYDYYVPTVDRFTGFHAALYDPSGRANTDAGIREWLNRGFPAQKLVLGLPYHGYGWILVNSGDNGVGSAASGPDTTIDGSMAYWLIKSSIRNAGNRVEPVYNSTYVVNVFKIGSSWFNFDDVEAIKAKVSYAKEKGLLGYNAFQISNDDNWLLSQAAYEIGTSQQKKHQLLVIIPVTVAAIFLLMMAIICYMQKKIFKSKGLSSVARMFVSWIRSKISAEIKHENSDPNLQIFSFSCIKAATSNFSNANKLGEGGYGPVYKGELPKGEEIAVKRLSKSSNQGFEEFKNEVTLTARLQHVNLVRVLGICTEKEEKMLVYEFMPNKSLDLYLYDPSKRHLLDWGRRVSIIEGVTQGLLYLQEYSNYTIIHRDIKASNILLDYEMNPKISDFGMAKFFKKEELEANTGRIVGTYGYVPPEYVKKGIYSTKYDVYSFGVLLLQIISGKRNSSLYGCHENLNILEFAYELWKQGRGAEFFDASLDDSSSSCKLIRCMQVALLCVQENAADRPSMVEVFSILKKESNAAICTPKRPAYSVTRDESKESTNTERSEVFSVNDASITQEVPR
;
A
#
# COMPACT_ATOMS: atom_id res chain seq x y z
N MET A 1 -47.44 -25.71 7.08
CA MET A 1 -47.18 -24.63 6.10
C MET A 1 -46.27 -23.52 6.64
N ALA A 2 -45.27 -23.83 7.47
CA ALA A 2 -44.29 -22.84 7.98
C ALA A 2 -42.82 -23.28 7.83
N TYR A 3 -42.57 -24.52 7.41
CA TYR A 3 -41.23 -25.08 7.25
C TYR A 3 -40.71 -25.04 5.79
N PHE A 4 -41.56 -24.66 4.82
CA PHE A 4 -41.17 -24.62 3.41
C PHE A 4 -40.59 -23.26 2.97
N PHE A 5 -40.75 -22.21 3.78
CA PHE A 5 -40.24 -20.86 3.47
C PHE A 5 -38.85 -20.56 4.03
N ILE A 6 -38.33 -21.41 4.93
CA ILE A 6 -37.00 -21.20 5.55
C ILE A 6 -35.87 -21.82 4.71
N LEU A 7 -36.19 -22.74 3.79
CA LEU A 7 -35.18 -23.44 2.98
C LEU A 7 -34.71 -22.65 1.74
N LEU A 8 -35.38 -21.57 1.34
CA LEU A 8 -34.99 -20.74 0.20
C LEU A 8 -34.09 -19.54 0.54
N LEU A 9 -33.80 -19.31 1.83
CA LEU A 9 -32.93 -18.22 2.28
C LEU A 9 -31.49 -18.65 2.61
N PHE A 10 -31.17 -19.94 2.55
CA PHE A 10 -29.84 -20.46 2.89
C PHE A 10 -29.06 -21.11 1.74
N LEU A 11 -29.52 -20.95 0.49
CA LEU A 11 -28.80 -21.40 -0.71
C LEU A 11 -28.51 -20.24 -1.66
N SER A 12 -27.76 -19.24 -1.18
CA SER A 12 -27.00 -18.29 -2.00
C SER A 12 -25.92 -17.58 -1.16
N PHE A 13 -25.13 -18.35 -0.41
CA PHE A 13 -23.83 -17.90 0.10
C PHE A 13 -22.76 -18.88 -0.36
N LYS A 14 -22.57 -18.95 -1.67
CA LYS A 14 -21.32 -19.41 -2.27
C LYS A 14 -20.83 -18.29 -3.18
N LEU A 15 -19.64 -17.81 -2.84
CA LEU A 15 -18.79 -16.92 -3.62
C LEU A 15 -19.39 -15.54 -3.90
N GLN A 16 -18.98 -14.56 -3.09
CA GLN A 16 -18.79 -13.23 -3.63
C GLN A 16 -17.53 -13.31 -4.51
N SER A 17 -17.67 -13.82 -5.73
CA SER A 17 -16.79 -13.36 -6.80
C SER A 17 -16.98 -11.85 -6.83
N SER A 18 -15.90 -11.07 -6.77
CA SER A 18 -15.96 -9.64 -6.98
C SER A 18 -16.79 -9.42 -8.25
N SER A 19 -17.98 -8.86 -8.13
CA SER A 19 -18.73 -8.42 -9.29
C SER A 19 -17.98 -7.19 -9.81
N SER A 20 -16.94 -7.39 -10.62
CA SER A 20 -16.28 -6.29 -11.30
C SER A 20 -17.36 -5.51 -12.03
N GLN A 21 -17.36 -4.19 -11.84
CA GLN A 21 -18.31 -3.33 -12.53
C GLN A 21 -18.17 -3.56 -14.04
N THR A 22 -19.27 -3.83 -14.72
CA THR A 22 -19.32 -4.20 -16.15
C THR A 22 -18.78 -3.13 -17.11
N TRP A 23 -18.46 -1.92 -16.63
CA TRP A 23 -18.03 -0.79 -17.44
C TRP A 23 -16.56 -0.38 -17.25
N ILE A 24 -15.81 -0.92 -16.27
CA ILE A 24 -14.36 -0.69 -16.15
C ILE A 24 -13.63 -2.00 -16.38
N LYS A 25 -12.95 -2.11 -17.52
CA LYS A 25 -11.87 -3.09 -17.73
C LYS A 25 -10.58 -2.31 -17.95
N ALA A 26 -9.89 -1.99 -16.87
CA ALA A 26 -8.62 -1.32 -16.92
C ALA A 26 -7.48 -2.36 -17.03
N CYS A 27 -6.39 -2.00 -17.71
CA CYS A 27 -5.19 -2.84 -17.90
C CYS A 27 -3.95 -2.05 -17.45
N TYR A 28 -2.90 -2.73 -17.02
CA TYR A 28 -1.60 -2.13 -16.66
C TYR A 28 -0.48 -2.74 -17.50
N TRP A 29 0.54 -1.95 -17.81
CA TRP A 29 1.76 -2.38 -18.51
C TRP A 29 2.98 -1.78 -17.80
N GLU A 30 3.95 -2.64 -17.44
CA GLU A 30 5.22 -2.27 -16.83
C GLU A 30 6.33 -2.86 -17.71
N SER A 31 7.03 -2.02 -18.48
CA SER A 31 8.03 -2.47 -19.47
C SER A 31 9.33 -2.99 -18.86
N SER A 32 9.49 -2.96 -17.53
CA SER A 32 10.72 -3.28 -16.81
C SER A 32 10.61 -4.41 -15.78
N ALA A 33 9.44 -5.04 -15.59
CA ALA A 33 9.23 -6.00 -14.49
C ALA A 33 8.84 -7.41 -14.95
N ILE A 34 9.65 -8.40 -14.53
CA ILE A 34 9.36 -9.85 -14.60
C ILE A 34 8.41 -10.28 -13.45
N LEU A 35 7.86 -9.34 -12.67
CA LEU A 35 6.94 -9.59 -11.55
C LEU A 35 5.82 -8.54 -11.54
N PRO A 36 4.60 -8.87 -11.08
CA PRO A 36 3.54 -7.88 -10.91
C PRO A 36 3.91 -6.91 -9.78
N SER A 37 3.89 -5.60 -10.07
CA SER A 37 4.05 -4.52 -9.08
C SER A 37 3.10 -4.71 -7.89
N SER A 38 3.66 -4.68 -6.67
CA SER A 38 2.93 -4.86 -5.40
C SER A 38 1.98 -3.71 -5.06
N ASP A 39 2.07 -2.60 -5.79
CA ASP A 39 1.28 -1.38 -5.56
C ASP A 39 0.00 -1.34 -6.41
N ILE A 40 -0.24 -2.34 -7.25
CA ILE A 40 -1.49 -2.46 -7.99
C ILE A 40 -2.56 -2.94 -7.01
N GLN A 41 -3.55 -2.09 -6.74
CA GLN A 41 -4.77 -2.51 -6.06
C GLN A 41 -5.47 -3.56 -6.94
N SER A 42 -5.18 -4.85 -6.74
CA SER A 42 -5.64 -5.96 -7.59
C SER A 42 -7.17 -6.08 -7.67
N ALA A 43 -7.88 -5.50 -6.69
CA ALA A 43 -9.33 -5.35 -6.71
C ALA A 43 -9.85 -4.43 -7.85
N LEU A 44 -8.99 -3.58 -8.44
CA LEU A 44 -9.30 -2.74 -9.59
C LEU A 44 -8.98 -3.42 -10.94
N PHE A 45 -8.19 -4.50 -10.95
CA PHE A 45 -7.63 -5.12 -12.17
C PHE A 45 -7.61 -6.64 -12.05
N THR A 46 -8.64 -7.32 -12.55
CA THR A 46 -8.97 -8.71 -12.17
C THR A 46 -8.63 -9.81 -13.18
N HIS A 47 -7.73 -9.61 -14.15
CA HIS A 47 -7.65 -10.56 -15.27
C HIS A 47 -6.22 -10.96 -15.67
N LEU A 48 -6.06 -12.25 -16.00
CA LEU A 48 -4.89 -12.83 -16.64
C LEU A 48 -5.00 -12.62 -18.16
N PHE A 49 -3.95 -12.11 -18.80
CA PHE A 49 -3.99 -11.66 -20.20
C PHE A 49 -2.88 -12.30 -21.05
N CYS A 50 -3.24 -12.64 -22.29
CA CYS A 50 -2.29 -12.70 -23.41
C CYS A 50 -2.40 -11.39 -24.19
N TYR A 51 -1.28 -10.68 -24.33
CA TYR A 51 -1.23 -9.31 -24.83
C TYR A 51 -0.26 -9.18 -26.01
N LEU A 52 -0.77 -8.71 -27.15
CA LEU A 52 0.05 -8.38 -28.33
C LEU A 52 0.35 -6.88 -28.33
N CYS A 53 1.64 -6.53 -28.23
CA CYS A 53 2.15 -5.16 -28.28
C CYS A 53 3.06 -4.97 -29.50
N GLY A 54 2.98 -3.82 -30.18
CA GLY A 54 3.89 -3.49 -31.27
C GLY A 54 3.66 -4.27 -32.58
N VAL A 55 2.51 -4.92 -32.74
CA VAL A 55 2.17 -5.63 -33.98
C VAL A 55 1.68 -4.62 -35.03
N GLU A 56 2.58 -4.28 -35.95
CA GLU A 56 2.31 -3.38 -37.05
C GLU A 56 2.24 -4.16 -38.38
N PRO A 57 1.06 -4.27 -39.01
CA PRO A 57 0.98 -4.82 -40.35
C PRO A 57 1.61 -3.83 -41.35
N ARG A 58 2.87 -4.05 -41.71
CA ARG A 58 3.63 -3.22 -42.66
C ARG A 58 3.33 -3.50 -44.13
N ASN A 59 2.67 -4.62 -44.42
CA ASN A 59 2.24 -5.03 -45.76
C ASN A 59 1.06 -6.01 -45.67
N GLY A 60 0.45 -6.34 -46.82
CA GLY A 60 -0.69 -7.26 -46.89
C GLY A 60 -0.39 -8.68 -46.38
N THR A 61 0.85 -9.16 -46.50
CA THR A 61 1.27 -10.47 -45.96
C THR A 61 1.24 -10.48 -44.44
N ASN A 62 1.73 -9.42 -43.77
CA ASN A 62 1.65 -9.28 -42.31
C ASN A 62 0.19 -9.25 -41.82
N MET A 63 -0.75 -8.72 -42.61
CA MET A 63 -2.18 -8.77 -42.27
C MET A 63 -2.75 -10.18 -42.29
N THR A 64 -2.44 -10.97 -43.32
CA THR A 64 -2.89 -12.36 -43.41
C THR A 64 -2.29 -13.19 -42.29
N SER A 65 -0.99 -13.02 -42.01
CA SER A 65 -0.32 -13.69 -40.89
C SER A 65 -0.91 -13.29 -39.53
N LEU A 66 -1.26 -12.01 -39.33
CA LEU A 66 -1.93 -11.57 -38.10
C LEU A 66 -3.33 -12.19 -37.95
N ALA A 67 -4.10 -12.26 -39.03
CA ALA A 67 -5.41 -12.91 -39.01
C ALA A 67 -5.31 -14.39 -38.62
N THR A 68 -4.37 -15.12 -39.25
CA THR A 68 -4.09 -16.53 -38.93
C THR A 68 -3.63 -16.71 -37.49
N LEU A 69 -2.69 -15.87 -37.02
CA LEU A 69 -2.18 -15.91 -35.65
C LEU A 69 -3.31 -15.73 -34.62
N LEU A 70 -4.22 -14.78 -34.86
CA LEU A 70 -5.35 -14.55 -33.98
C LEU A 70 -6.31 -15.74 -33.92
N ASP A 71 -6.52 -16.43 -35.05
CA ASP A 71 -7.36 -17.64 -35.11
C ASP A 71 -6.71 -18.80 -34.33
N GLU A 72 -5.42 -19.04 -34.53
CA GLU A 72 -4.65 -20.07 -33.81
C GLU A 72 -4.60 -19.83 -32.31
N TRP A 73 -4.33 -18.59 -31.88
CA TRP A 73 -4.27 -18.23 -30.47
C TRP A 73 -5.61 -18.37 -29.77
N GLN A 74 -6.72 -18.00 -30.43
CA GLN A 74 -8.02 -18.22 -29.83
C GLN A 74 -8.33 -19.71 -29.67
N ALA A 75 -7.97 -20.54 -30.66
CA ALA A 75 -8.14 -21.98 -30.57
C ALA A 75 -7.34 -22.58 -29.40
N GLU A 76 -6.08 -22.17 -29.23
CA GLU A 76 -5.20 -22.66 -28.17
C GLU A 76 -5.67 -22.23 -26.77
N VAL A 77 -6.03 -20.96 -26.59
CA VAL A 77 -6.55 -20.44 -25.31
C VAL A 77 -7.85 -21.16 -24.90
N VAL A 78 -8.69 -21.54 -25.87
CA VAL A 78 -9.89 -22.34 -25.62
C VAL A 78 -9.52 -23.79 -25.27
N ALA A 79 -8.54 -24.39 -25.96
CA ALA A 79 -8.07 -25.74 -25.69
C ALA A 79 -7.42 -25.87 -24.30
N GLU A 80 -6.57 -24.92 -23.91
CA GLU A 80 -5.92 -24.89 -22.60
C GLU A 80 -6.95 -24.80 -21.46
N SER A 81 -7.96 -23.93 -21.60
CA SER A 81 -9.02 -23.80 -20.60
C SER A 81 -9.82 -25.10 -20.45
N ARG A 82 -10.12 -25.78 -21.57
CA ARG A 82 -10.80 -27.09 -21.55
C ARG A 82 -9.93 -28.18 -20.91
N ASN A 83 -8.64 -28.23 -21.22
CA ASN A 83 -7.73 -29.28 -20.78
C ASN A 83 -7.30 -29.13 -19.32
N SER A 84 -7.13 -27.89 -18.84
CA SER A 84 -6.65 -27.60 -17.48
C SER A 84 -7.75 -27.38 -16.45
N GLY A 85 -9.01 -27.19 -16.88
CA GLY A 85 -10.13 -26.80 -16.03
C GLY A 85 -10.03 -25.38 -15.44
N LYS A 86 -9.05 -24.58 -15.88
CA LYS A 86 -8.84 -23.19 -15.46
C LYS A 86 -9.69 -22.23 -16.30
N THR A 87 -9.96 -21.05 -15.75
CA THR A 87 -10.66 -19.96 -16.45
C THR A 87 -9.90 -19.56 -17.71
N ARG A 88 -10.62 -19.35 -18.83
CA ARG A 88 -10.06 -18.91 -20.11
C ARG A 88 -9.32 -17.58 -19.95
N LEU A 89 -8.10 -17.50 -20.49
CA LEU A 89 -7.37 -16.24 -20.61
C LEU A 89 -8.15 -15.23 -21.48
N LEU A 90 -8.00 -13.96 -21.15
CA LEU A 90 -8.51 -12.88 -22.00
C LEU A 90 -7.46 -12.56 -23.06
N LEU A 91 -7.93 -12.45 -24.31
CA LEU A 91 -7.07 -12.17 -25.44
C LEU A 91 -7.26 -10.73 -25.90
N THR A 92 -6.20 -9.93 -25.79
CA THR A 92 -6.24 -8.49 -26.06
C THR A 92 -5.04 -8.04 -26.88
N MET A 93 -5.19 -6.92 -27.57
CA MET A 93 -4.13 -6.35 -28.43
C MET A 93 -4.09 -4.83 -28.24
N SER A 94 -2.89 -4.25 -28.31
CA SER A 94 -2.75 -2.80 -28.47
C SER A 94 -2.64 -2.43 -29.94
N ALA A 95 -3.38 -1.39 -30.33
CA ALA A 95 -3.38 -0.85 -31.68
C ALA A 95 -3.28 0.67 -31.64
N TYR A 96 -2.76 1.25 -32.71
CA TYR A 96 -2.72 2.70 -32.87
C TYR A 96 -4.12 3.30 -32.96
N GLY A 97 -4.22 4.59 -32.61
CA GLY A 97 -5.43 5.40 -32.79
C GLY A 97 -6.07 5.20 -34.16
N LEU A 98 -5.27 5.20 -35.23
CA LEU A 98 -5.73 4.95 -36.59
C LEU A 98 -5.50 3.47 -36.98
N PRO A 99 -6.55 2.75 -37.43
CA PRO A 99 -6.40 1.37 -37.89
C PRO A 99 -5.79 1.26 -39.29
N ILE A 100 -5.49 2.39 -39.94
CA ILE A 100 -4.89 2.47 -41.28
C ILE A 100 -3.52 3.15 -41.11
N VAL A 101 -2.47 2.44 -41.48
CA VAL A 101 -1.09 2.94 -41.47
C VAL A 101 -0.50 2.68 -42.86
N ASN A 102 -0.06 3.72 -43.56
CA ASN A 102 0.65 3.62 -44.84
C ASN A 102 -0.01 2.67 -45.86
N ALA A 103 -1.31 2.85 -46.10
CA ALA A 103 -2.17 2.04 -47.00
C ALA A 103 -2.45 0.59 -46.57
N VAL A 104 -2.02 0.16 -45.39
CA VAL A 104 -2.30 -1.15 -44.79
C VAL A 104 -3.24 -0.98 -43.59
N SER A 105 -4.09 -1.96 -43.31
CA SER A 105 -5.12 -1.82 -42.28
C SER A 105 -5.18 -3.02 -41.34
N PHE A 106 -5.66 -2.87 -40.11
CA PHE A 106 -5.88 -4.04 -39.24
C PHE A 106 -6.98 -4.96 -39.82
N PRO A 107 -6.85 -6.30 -39.69
CA PRO A 107 -7.87 -7.26 -40.13
C PRO A 107 -9.07 -7.23 -39.19
N ILE A 108 -10.03 -6.34 -39.46
CA ILE A 108 -11.16 -6.03 -38.55
C ILE A 108 -11.96 -7.27 -38.16
N GLU A 109 -12.36 -8.11 -39.12
CA GLU A 109 -13.21 -9.27 -38.84
C GLU A 109 -12.49 -10.35 -37.99
N PRO A 110 -11.27 -10.81 -38.32
CA PRO A 110 -10.48 -11.67 -37.43
C PRO A 110 -10.25 -11.05 -36.05
N THR A 111 -9.90 -9.77 -35.99
CA THR A 111 -9.68 -9.05 -34.72
C THR A 111 -10.94 -9.04 -33.85
N LYS A 112 -12.10 -8.75 -34.46
CA LYS A 112 -13.40 -8.71 -33.80
C LYS A 112 -13.87 -10.09 -33.33
N ARG A 113 -13.59 -11.14 -34.10
CA ARG A 113 -13.92 -12.53 -33.76
C ARG A 113 -13.07 -13.05 -32.60
N ASN A 114 -11.76 -12.80 -32.68
CA ASN A 114 -10.79 -13.50 -31.84
C ASN A 114 -10.47 -12.78 -30.52
N LEU A 115 -10.44 -11.45 -30.53
CA LEU A 115 -10.09 -10.66 -29.36
C LEU A 115 -11.29 -10.38 -28.46
N ASP A 116 -11.05 -10.35 -27.16
CA ASP A 116 -11.98 -9.84 -26.17
C ASP A 116 -12.12 -8.32 -26.28
N TRP A 117 -11.01 -7.60 -26.45
CA TRP A 117 -10.98 -6.17 -26.79
C TRP A 117 -9.64 -5.70 -27.36
N VAL A 118 -9.63 -4.48 -27.90
CA VAL A 118 -8.46 -3.76 -28.40
C VAL A 118 -8.22 -2.51 -27.56
N ASN A 119 -6.99 -2.37 -27.10
CA ASN A 119 -6.47 -1.19 -26.41
C ASN A 119 -5.99 -0.18 -27.44
N ILE A 120 -6.64 0.98 -27.52
CA ILE A 120 -6.29 2.03 -28.47
C ILE A 120 -5.24 2.93 -27.84
N MET A 121 -4.04 2.95 -28.41
CA MET A 121 -2.96 3.87 -28.05
C MET A 121 -3.34 5.26 -28.56
N ALA A 122 -3.93 6.06 -27.68
CA ALA A 122 -4.45 7.39 -27.97
C ALA A 122 -3.48 8.50 -27.53
N TYR A 123 -2.19 8.25 -27.74
CA TYR A 123 -1.07 9.09 -27.32
C TYR A 123 0.15 8.85 -28.22
N ASP A 124 1.21 9.64 -28.02
CA ASP A 124 2.45 9.66 -28.80
C ASP A 124 2.26 10.03 -30.29
N TYR A 125 1.25 10.86 -30.60
CA TYR A 125 1.01 11.36 -31.97
C TYR A 125 2.14 12.24 -32.51
N TYR A 126 2.79 12.98 -31.62
CA TYR A 126 3.95 13.81 -31.90
C TYR A 126 4.96 13.61 -30.78
N VAL A 127 6.21 13.32 -31.13
CA VAL A 127 7.29 13.03 -30.16
C VAL A 127 8.57 13.77 -30.57
N PRO A 128 9.33 14.34 -29.61
CA PRO A 128 10.43 15.26 -29.92
C PRO A 128 11.66 14.60 -30.56
N THR A 129 11.76 13.28 -30.52
CA THR A 129 12.79 12.50 -31.20
C THR A 129 12.56 12.43 -32.72
N VAL A 130 11.30 12.54 -33.16
CA VAL A 130 10.90 12.46 -34.57
C VAL A 130 10.50 13.85 -35.08
N ASP A 131 9.66 14.55 -34.33
CA ASP A 131 9.08 15.83 -34.71
C ASP A 131 9.93 17.00 -34.23
N ARG A 132 10.58 17.69 -35.19
CA ARG A 132 11.35 18.94 -34.94
C ARG A 132 10.47 20.18 -34.78
N PHE A 133 9.24 19.98 -34.31
CA PHE A 133 8.30 21.03 -33.97
C PHE A 133 7.43 20.57 -32.79
N THR A 134 6.93 21.51 -32.01
CA THR A 134 6.04 21.21 -30.87
C THR A 134 4.71 20.65 -31.36
N GLY A 135 4.26 19.53 -30.80
CA GLY A 135 2.99 18.89 -31.15
C GLY A 135 2.26 18.37 -29.92
N PHE A 136 0.95 18.13 -30.05
CA PHE A 136 0.17 17.54 -28.96
C PHE A 136 0.24 16.02 -29.01
N HIS A 137 0.98 15.40 -28.08
CA HIS A 137 1.20 13.95 -28.13
C HIS A 137 -0.10 13.15 -27.90
N ALA A 138 -1.09 13.71 -27.22
CA ALA A 138 -2.31 12.99 -26.83
C ALA A 138 -3.61 13.76 -27.12
N ALA A 139 -3.67 14.58 -28.17
CA ALA A 139 -4.86 15.36 -28.49
C ALA A 139 -6.13 14.47 -28.66
N LEU A 140 -7.20 14.79 -27.92
CA LEU A 140 -8.50 14.14 -28.10
C LEU A 140 -9.15 14.58 -29.42
N TYR A 141 -9.09 15.88 -29.68
CA TYR A 141 -9.59 16.52 -30.89
C TYR A 141 -8.51 17.37 -31.52
N ASP A 142 -8.54 17.50 -32.85
CA ASP A 142 -7.69 18.47 -33.55
C ASP A 142 -8.47 19.06 -34.76
N PRO A 143 -8.89 20.33 -34.70
CA PRO A 143 -9.64 20.95 -35.79
C PRO A 143 -8.77 21.25 -37.02
N SER A 144 -7.44 21.17 -36.91
CA SER A 144 -6.50 21.41 -38.02
C SER A 144 -6.26 20.18 -38.90
N GLY A 145 -6.95 19.06 -38.64
CA GLY A 145 -6.84 17.82 -39.41
C GLY A 145 -5.60 16.97 -39.10
N ARG A 146 -4.85 17.36 -38.06
CA ARG A 146 -3.72 16.59 -37.51
C ARG A 146 -4.20 15.36 -36.72
N ALA A 147 -3.28 14.44 -36.42
CA ALA A 147 -3.59 13.18 -35.76
C ALA A 147 -4.22 13.41 -34.38
N ASN A 148 -5.35 12.76 -34.11
CA ASN A 148 -6.08 12.87 -32.84
C ASN A 148 -6.89 11.61 -32.54
N THR A 149 -7.24 11.45 -31.27
CA THR A 149 -7.95 10.27 -30.76
C THR A 149 -9.33 10.08 -31.37
N ASP A 150 -10.12 11.15 -31.50
CA ASP A 150 -11.50 11.04 -31.98
C ASP A 150 -11.58 10.58 -33.45
N ALA A 151 -10.69 11.09 -34.31
CA ALA A 151 -10.58 10.63 -35.69
C ALA A 151 -10.22 9.13 -35.75
N GLY A 152 -9.28 8.69 -34.91
CA GLY A 152 -8.88 7.29 -34.81
C GLY A 152 -10.02 6.36 -34.38
N ILE A 153 -10.70 6.70 -33.29
CA ILE A 153 -11.85 5.93 -32.79
C ILE A 153 -12.98 5.89 -33.83
N ARG A 154 -13.30 7.02 -34.49
CA ARG A 154 -14.31 7.04 -35.55
C ARG A 154 -13.95 6.09 -36.71
N GLU A 155 -12.68 6.01 -37.07
CA GLU A 155 -12.25 5.12 -38.14
C GLU A 155 -12.42 3.63 -37.77
N TRP A 156 -12.06 3.23 -36.55
CA TRP A 156 -12.33 1.86 -36.06
C TRP A 156 -13.83 1.50 -36.13
N LEU A 157 -14.69 2.44 -35.73
CA LEU A 157 -16.15 2.24 -35.74
C LEU A 157 -16.71 2.19 -37.16
N ASN A 158 -16.26 3.10 -38.05
CA ASN A 158 -16.70 3.15 -39.45
C ASN A 158 -16.36 1.86 -40.21
N ARG A 159 -15.25 1.20 -39.85
CA ARG A 159 -14.85 -0.09 -40.42
C ARG A 159 -15.59 -1.29 -39.82
N GLY A 160 -16.54 -1.07 -38.90
CA GLY A 160 -17.41 -2.10 -38.34
C GLY A 160 -16.90 -2.79 -37.07
N PHE A 161 -15.87 -2.24 -36.42
CA PHE A 161 -15.41 -2.75 -35.13
C PHE A 161 -16.35 -2.25 -34.00
N PRO A 162 -16.79 -3.12 -33.07
CA PRO A 162 -17.76 -2.73 -32.06
C PRO A 162 -17.16 -1.86 -30.97
N ALA A 163 -17.85 -0.76 -30.63
CA ALA A 163 -17.44 0.17 -29.56
C ALA A 163 -17.21 -0.56 -28.23
N GLN A 164 -18.09 -1.51 -27.86
CA GLN A 164 -17.94 -2.31 -26.64
C GLN A 164 -16.74 -3.30 -26.64
N LYS A 165 -15.89 -3.29 -27.66
CA LYS A 165 -14.60 -4.00 -27.68
C LYS A 165 -13.41 -3.06 -27.84
N LEU A 166 -13.60 -1.74 -27.77
CA LEU A 166 -12.53 -0.75 -27.79
C LEU A 166 -12.30 -0.21 -26.38
N VAL A 167 -11.03 -0.11 -25.98
CA VAL A 167 -10.59 0.45 -24.70
C VAL A 167 -9.70 1.65 -24.99
N LEU A 168 -10.05 2.82 -24.45
CA LEU A 168 -9.30 4.07 -24.67
C LEU A 168 -8.02 4.08 -23.84
N GLY A 169 -6.85 4.27 -24.46
CA GLY A 169 -5.60 4.43 -23.73
C GLY A 169 -5.38 5.85 -23.22
N LEU A 170 -5.05 5.97 -21.94
CA LEU A 170 -4.76 7.24 -21.28
C LEU A 170 -3.25 7.31 -20.96
N PRO A 171 -2.53 8.34 -21.44
CA PRO A 171 -1.13 8.53 -21.11
C PRO A 171 -0.97 9.19 -19.74
N TYR A 172 -0.18 8.59 -18.84
CA TYR A 172 0.23 9.24 -17.59
C TYR A 172 1.62 9.89 -17.71
N HIS A 173 2.01 10.21 -18.94
CA HIS A 173 3.24 10.91 -19.29
C HIS A 173 2.95 12.10 -20.19
N GLY A 174 3.95 12.94 -20.39
CA GLY A 174 3.99 14.00 -21.38
C GLY A 174 5.35 14.05 -22.07
N TYR A 175 5.56 15.08 -22.88
CA TYR A 175 6.84 15.31 -23.55
C TYR A 175 7.31 16.77 -23.43
N GLY A 176 8.62 16.95 -23.41
CA GLY A 176 9.33 18.22 -23.48
C GLY A 176 10.08 18.41 -24.81
N TRP A 177 9.93 19.59 -25.41
CA TRP A 177 10.66 20.06 -26.58
C TRP A 177 11.52 21.26 -26.22
N ILE A 178 12.72 21.34 -26.80
CA ILE A 178 13.54 22.56 -26.79
C ILE A 178 13.16 23.41 -28.00
N LEU A 179 12.56 24.58 -27.77
CA LEU A 179 12.22 25.54 -28.83
C LEU A 179 13.48 26.16 -29.45
N VAL A 180 13.50 26.27 -30.78
CA VAL A 180 14.55 27.01 -31.51
C VAL A 180 14.46 28.50 -31.19
N ASN A 181 13.24 29.03 -31.19
CA ASN A 181 12.94 30.40 -30.78
C ASN A 181 12.04 30.39 -29.56
N SER A 182 12.55 30.85 -28.42
CA SER A 182 11.76 30.91 -27.18
C SER A 182 10.56 31.87 -27.26
N GLY A 183 10.50 32.78 -28.23
CA GLY A 183 9.34 33.63 -28.47
C GLY A 183 8.15 32.91 -29.11
N ASP A 184 8.41 31.82 -29.84
CA ASP A 184 7.39 31.07 -30.57
C ASP A 184 6.97 29.85 -29.74
N ASN A 185 5.88 29.98 -28.98
CA ASN A 185 5.43 29.01 -27.98
C ASN A 185 4.10 28.31 -28.32
N GLY A 186 3.66 28.42 -29.57
CA GLY A 186 2.45 27.80 -30.08
C GLY A 186 2.69 26.36 -30.54
N VAL A 187 1.61 25.59 -30.70
CA VAL A 187 1.70 24.29 -31.38
C VAL A 187 2.17 24.47 -32.83
N GLY A 188 3.11 23.64 -33.29
CA GLY A 188 3.80 23.78 -34.57
C GLY A 188 5.05 24.67 -34.55
N SER A 189 5.42 25.28 -33.42
CA SER A 189 6.66 26.05 -33.29
C SER A 189 7.90 25.17 -33.48
N ALA A 190 8.92 25.70 -34.14
CA ALA A 190 10.15 24.98 -34.45
C ALA A 190 10.92 24.58 -33.17
N ALA A 191 11.35 23.32 -33.12
CA ALA A 191 12.05 22.74 -31.98
C ALA A 191 13.36 22.08 -32.40
N SER A 192 14.41 22.24 -31.59
CA SER A 192 15.72 21.64 -31.85
C SER A 192 15.78 20.17 -31.42
N GLY A 193 14.84 19.67 -30.61
CA GLY A 193 14.79 18.27 -30.18
C GLY A 193 14.16 18.06 -28.80
N PRO A 194 14.39 16.88 -28.18
CA PRO A 194 13.86 16.54 -26.86
C PRO A 194 14.49 17.38 -25.75
N ASP A 195 13.69 17.65 -24.71
CA ASP A 195 14.12 18.29 -23.47
C ASP A 195 13.95 17.36 -22.26
N THR A 196 14.68 17.62 -21.17
CA THR A 196 14.66 16.86 -19.89
C THR A 196 15.22 15.45 -19.95
N THR A 197 14.68 14.56 -20.79
CA THR A 197 15.13 13.17 -20.95
C THR A 197 15.65 12.92 -22.37
N ILE A 198 16.30 11.78 -22.58
CA ILE A 198 16.93 11.43 -23.87
C ILE A 198 15.93 11.37 -25.03
N ASP A 199 14.68 11.02 -24.74
CA ASP A 199 13.57 10.93 -25.70
C ASP A 199 12.51 12.02 -25.49
N GLY A 200 12.74 12.91 -24.53
CA GLY A 200 11.84 13.99 -24.15
C GLY A 200 10.63 13.55 -23.33
N SER A 201 10.44 12.26 -23.06
CA SER A 201 9.32 11.75 -22.28
C SER A 201 9.45 12.13 -20.79
N MET A 202 8.34 12.44 -20.14
CA MET A 202 8.30 12.80 -18.72
C MET A 202 7.09 12.18 -18.04
N ALA A 203 7.30 11.51 -16.90
CA ALA A 203 6.22 11.05 -16.04
C ALA A 203 5.38 12.22 -15.48
N TYR A 204 4.08 12.02 -15.28
CA TYR A 204 3.19 13.07 -14.74
C TYR A 204 3.64 13.61 -13.38
N TRP A 205 4.12 12.75 -12.47
CA TRP A 205 4.68 13.21 -11.19
C TRP A 205 5.93 14.08 -11.36
N LEU A 206 6.75 13.81 -12.37
CA LEU A 206 7.94 14.62 -12.68
C LEU A 206 7.53 15.97 -13.26
N ILE A 207 6.52 16.00 -14.13
CA ILE A 207 5.92 17.23 -14.66
C ILE A 207 5.37 18.11 -13.53
N LYS A 208 4.62 17.51 -12.59
CA LYS A 208 4.11 18.20 -11.38
C LYS A 208 5.23 18.73 -10.50
N SER A 209 6.32 17.99 -10.37
CA SER A 209 7.52 18.44 -9.65
C SER A 209 8.18 19.65 -10.34
N SER A 210 8.36 19.60 -11.67
CA SER A 210 8.92 20.69 -12.46
C SER A 210 8.10 21.97 -12.37
N ILE A 211 6.77 21.88 -12.41
CA ILE A 211 5.87 23.04 -12.24
C ILE A 211 6.04 23.63 -10.82
N ARG A 212 6.07 22.81 -9.77
CA ARG A 212 6.30 23.27 -8.38
C ARG A 212 7.64 23.98 -8.23
N ASN A 213 8.71 23.40 -8.78
CA ASN A 213 10.07 23.92 -8.65
C ASN A 213 10.26 25.25 -9.40
N ALA A 214 9.50 25.47 -10.48
CA ALA A 214 9.50 26.74 -11.20
C ALA A 214 8.78 27.89 -10.43
N GLY A 215 8.08 27.58 -9.34
CA GLY A 215 7.35 28.53 -8.49
C GLY A 215 6.15 29.19 -9.19
N ASN A 216 5.70 30.35 -8.69
CA ASN A 216 4.53 31.09 -9.23
C ASN A 216 4.73 31.69 -10.65
N ARG A 217 5.80 31.32 -11.36
CA ARG A 217 6.14 31.87 -12.69
C ARG A 217 5.64 31.02 -13.86
N VAL A 218 5.09 29.83 -13.58
CA VAL A 218 4.70 28.85 -14.60
C VAL A 218 3.35 28.26 -14.22
N GLU A 219 2.32 28.59 -14.99
CA GLU A 219 0.98 28.02 -14.84
C GLU A 219 0.66 27.18 -16.10
N PRO A 220 0.39 25.87 -15.94
CA PRO A 220 -0.06 25.05 -17.06
C PRO A 220 -1.41 25.54 -17.58
N VAL A 221 -1.49 25.70 -18.89
CA VAL A 221 -2.71 26.12 -19.58
C VAL A 221 -3.41 24.87 -20.09
N TYR A 222 -4.63 24.62 -19.61
CA TYR A 222 -5.51 23.61 -20.17
C TYR A 222 -6.11 24.10 -21.48
N ASN A 223 -5.88 23.36 -22.56
CA ASN A 223 -6.43 23.65 -23.87
C ASN A 223 -7.67 22.79 -24.12
N SER A 224 -8.86 23.38 -23.94
CA SER A 224 -10.14 22.69 -24.11
C SER A 224 -10.46 22.28 -25.55
N THR A 225 -9.83 22.91 -26.55
CA THR A 225 -9.99 22.53 -27.96
C THR A 225 -9.36 21.17 -28.25
N TYR A 226 -8.20 20.89 -27.66
CA TYR A 226 -7.43 19.66 -27.90
C TYR A 226 -7.52 18.66 -26.73
N VAL A 227 -8.00 19.10 -25.58
CA VAL A 227 -8.11 18.33 -24.32
C VAL A 227 -6.74 17.83 -23.85
N VAL A 228 -5.81 18.78 -23.74
CA VAL A 228 -4.43 18.56 -23.26
C VAL A 228 -3.94 19.81 -22.54
N ASN A 229 -2.87 19.68 -21.78
CA ASN A 229 -2.23 20.78 -21.06
C ASN A 229 -0.89 21.12 -21.68
N VAL A 230 -0.53 22.40 -21.59
CA VAL A 230 0.79 22.89 -22.00
C VAL A 230 1.37 23.84 -20.97
N PHE A 231 2.69 23.82 -20.82
CA PHE A 231 3.40 24.87 -20.09
C PHE A 231 4.79 25.07 -20.68
N LYS A 232 5.44 26.16 -20.27
CA LYS A 232 6.74 26.55 -20.78
C LYS A 232 7.66 27.00 -19.66
N ILE A 233 8.93 26.60 -19.74
CA ILE A 233 10.01 27.07 -18.85
C ILE A 233 11.19 27.48 -19.73
N GLY A 234 11.48 28.79 -19.82
CA GLY A 234 12.59 29.25 -20.67
C GLY A 234 12.35 28.93 -22.15
N SER A 235 13.22 28.11 -22.76
CA SER A 235 13.08 27.56 -24.11
C SER A 235 12.35 26.22 -24.16
N SER A 236 12.03 25.63 -23.01
CA SER A 236 11.39 24.33 -22.93
C SER A 236 9.88 24.42 -23.01
N TRP A 237 9.27 23.64 -23.89
CA TRP A 237 7.83 23.55 -24.10
C TRP A 237 7.34 22.15 -23.78
N PHE A 238 6.33 22.03 -22.94
CA PHE A 238 5.86 20.75 -22.44
C PHE A 238 4.38 20.54 -22.77
N ASN A 239 4.02 19.31 -23.16
CA ASN A 239 2.64 18.88 -23.35
C ASN A 239 2.35 17.59 -22.59
N PHE A 240 1.19 17.53 -21.93
CA PHE A 240 0.78 16.42 -21.07
C PHE A 240 -0.74 16.43 -20.81
N ASP A 241 -1.26 15.39 -20.17
CA ASP A 241 -2.62 15.34 -19.64
C ASP A 241 -2.65 15.58 -18.14
N ASP A 242 -3.50 16.48 -17.67
CA ASP A 242 -3.80 16.65 -16.25
C ASP A 242 -5.15 16.02 -15.83
N VAL A 243 -5.58 16.29 -14.60
CA VAL A 243 -6.84 15.80 -14.04
C VAL A 243 -8.05 16.18 -14.90
N GLU A 244 -8.09 17.40 -15.44
CA GLU A 244 -9.21 17.87 -16.26
C GLU A 244 -9.22 17.16 -17.62
N ALA A 245 -8.05 17.04 -18.26
CA ALA A 245 -7.89 16.30 -19.52
C ALA A 245 -8.30 14.83 -19.38
N ILE A 246 -7.85 14.15 -18.31
CA ILE A 246 -8.21 12.75 -18.03
C ILE A 246 -9.72 12.60 -17.81
N LYS A 247 -10.35 13.48 -17.02
CA LYS A 247 -11.81 13.45 -16.79
C LYS A 247 -12.60 13.63 -18.09
N ALA A 248 -12.15 14.51 -18.97
CA ALA A 248 -12.77 14.73 -20.27
C ALA A 248 -12.63 13.51 -21.19
N LYS A 249 -11.43 12.90 -21.26
CA LYS A 249 -11.18 11.70 -22.08
C LYS A 249 -11.95 10.46 -21.59
N VAL A 250 -12.07 10.27 -20.28
CA VAL A 250 -12.92 9.21 -19.72
C VAL A 250 -14.41 9.46 -20.01
N SER A 251 -14.86 10.70 -19.94
CA SER A 251 -16.23 11.08 -20.32
C SER A 251 -16.49 10.80 -21.80
N TYR A 252 -15.53 11.10 -22.67
CA TYR A 252 -15.57 10.78 -24.10
C TYR A 252 -15.71 9.28 -24.35
N ALA A 253 -14.88 8.45 -23.72
CA ALA A 253 -14.94 6.99 -23.87
C ALA A 253 -16.34 6.45 -23.53
N LYS A 254 -16.96 7.02 -22.49
CA LYS A 254 -18.30 6.67 -22.06
C LYS A 254 -19.38 7.13 -23.06
N GLU A 255 -19.29 8.36 -23.55
CA GLU A 255 -20.21 8.90 -24.55
C GLU A 255 -20.19 8.08 -25.85
N LYS A 256 -19.00 7.62 -26.27
CA LYS A 256 -18.82 6.76 -27.44
C LYS A 256 -19.19 5.29 -27.20
N GLY A 257 -19.60 4.92 -25.99
CA GLY A 257 -19.97 3.54 -25.64
C GLY A 257 -18.79 2.57 -25.73
N LEU A 258 -17.56 3.06 -25.48
CA LEU A 258 -16.37 2.21 -25.44
C LEU A 258 -16.44 1.25 -24.24
N LEU A 259 -15.69 0.14 -24.31
CA LEU A 259 -15.63 -0.87 -23.24
C LEU A 259 -15.07 -0.31 -21.93
N GLY A 260 -14.20 0.70 -22.01
CA GLY A 260 -13.56 1.33 -20.88
C GLY A 260 -12.33 2.12 -21.29
N TYR A 261 -11.40 2.30 -20.35
CA TYR A 261 -10.10 2.91 -20.58
C TYR A 261 -8.97 2.06 -19.97
N ASN A 262 -7.77 2.17 -20.51
CA ASN A 262 -6.53 1.66 -19.92
C ASN A 262 -5.63 2.85 -19.54
N ALA A 263 -4.84 2.70 -18.49
CA ALA A 263 -3.84 3.69 -18.09
C ALA A 263 -2.46 3.16 -18.46
N PHE A 264 -1.74 3.89 -19.30
CA PHE A 264 -0.39 3.51 -19.71
C PHE A 264 0.64 4.03 -18.70
N GLN A 265 1.47 3.12 -18.18
CA GLN A 265 2.48 3.37 -17.14
C GLN A 265 1.90 4.06 -15.88
N ILE A 266 1.16 3.29 -15.08
CA ILE A 266 0.57 3.75 -13.81
C ILE A 266 1.62 4.36 -12.87
N SER A 267 2.85 3.86 -12.90
CA SER A 267 4.01 4.40 -12.16
C SER A 267 4.31 5.87 -12.47
N ASN A 268 3.80 6.41 -13.57
CA ASN A 268 4.00 7.81 -13.93
C ASN A 268 2.98 8.75 -13.26
N ASP A 269 1.92 8.23 -12.65
CA ASP A 269 0.91 9.02 -11.92
C ASP A 269 1.53 9.73 -10.68
N ASP A 270 0.92 10.83 -10.25
CA ASP A 270 1.30 11.55 -9.03
C ASP A 270 0.36 11.10 -7.90
N ASN A 271 0.77 10.10 -7.12
CA ASN A 271 0.00 9.59 -5.98
C ASN A 271 -1.44 9.19 -6.34
N TRP A 272 -1.63 8.47 -7.46
CA TRP A 272 -2.93 8.00 -7.98
C TRP A 272 -3.90 9.12 -8.39
N LEU A 273 -3.44 10.35 -8.56
CA LEU A 273 -4.30 11.50 -8.83
C LEU A 273 -5.06 11.36 -10.16
N LEU A 274 -4.37 10.99 -11.24
CA LEU A 274 -5.00 10.77 -12.55
C LEU A 274 -5.89 9.52 -12.54
N SER A 275 -5.44 8.47 -11.85
CA SER A 275 -6.20 7.23 -11.65
C SER A 275 -7.53 7.48 -10.91
N GLN A 276 -7.50 8.28 -9.84
CA GLN A 276 -8.68 8.64 -9.07
C GLN A 276 -9.63 9.52 -9.89
N ALA A 277 -9.09 10.47 -10.65
CA ALA A 277 -9.86 11.32 -11.55
C ALA A 277 -10.63 10.48 -12.60
N ALA A 278 -9.97 9.47 -13.16
CA ALA A 278 -10.58 8.54 -14.11
C ALA A 278 -11.66 7.64 -13.45
N TYR A 279 -11.45 7.22 -12.20
CA TYR A 279 -12.40 6.40 -11.43
C TYR A 279 -13.68 7.16 -11.04
N GLU A 280 -13.56 8.42 -10.61
CA GLU A 280 -14.68 9.27 -10.16
C GLU A 280 -15.76 9.42 -11.24
N ILE A 281 -15.35 9.66 -12.49
CA ILE A 281 -16.29 9.94 -13.59
C ILE A 281 -17.24 8.78 -13.83
N GLY A 282 -16.76 7.55 -13.87
CA GLY A 282 -17.67 6.48 -14.21
C GLY A 282 -18.45 5.89 -13.03
N THR A 283 -18.08 6.19 -11.77
CA THR A 283 -18.95 5.92 -10.62
C THR A 283 -20.08 6.95 -10.44
N SER A 284 -19.90 8.18 -10.93
CA SER A 284 -20.81 9.32 -10.76
C SER A 284 -22.24 9.10 -11.31
N GLN A 285 -22.38 8.44 -12.46
CA GLN A 285 -23.70 8.25 -13.11
C GLN A 285 -24.43 7.00 -12.63
N GLN A 286 -23.70 5.93 -12.27
CA GLN A 286 -24.27 4.70 -11.71
C GLN A 286 -24.91 4.95 -10.33
N LYS A 287 -24.29 5.82 -9.51
CA LYS A 287 -24.86 6.24 -8.23
C LYS A 287 -26.20 6.98 -8.40
N LYS A 288 -26.40 7.84 -9.41
CA LYS A 288 -27.67 8.56 -9.58
C LYS A 288 -28.86 7.65 -9.89
N HIS A 289 -28.73 6.67 -10.79
CA HIS A 289 -29.82 5.74 -11.11
C HIS A 289 -30.05 4.69 -10.01
N GLN A 290 -28.98 4.18 -9.38
CA GLN A 290 -29.12 3.25 -8.26
C GLN A 290 -29.71 3.94 -7.04
N LEU A 291 -29.33 5.18 -6.71
CA LEU A 291 -29.92 5.92 -5.60
C LEU A 291 -31.40 6.28 -5.86
N LEU A 292 -31.79 6.61 -7.09
CA LEU A 292 -33.19 6.91 -7.42
C LEU A 292 -34.14 5.71 -7.29
N VAL A 293 -33.63 4.48 -7.38
CA VAL A 293 -34.43 3.25 -7.18
C VAL A 293 -34.27 2.71 -5.77
N ILE A 294 -33.04 2.69 -5.24
CA ILE A 294 -32.74 2.15 -3.92
C ILE A 294 -33.36 3.02 -2.83
N ILE A 295 -33.33 4.34 -2.92
CA ILE A 295 -33.90 5.21 -1.88
C ILE A 295 -35.41 4.98 -1.71
N PRO A 296 -36.27 5.05 -2.74
CA PRO A 296 -37.71 4.82 -2.53
C PRO A 296 -38.02 3.37 -2.14
N VAL A 297 -37.29 2.38 -2.68
CA VAL A 297 -37.49 0.96 -2.31
C VAL A 297 -37.04 0.69 -0.88
N THR A 298 -35.90 1.26 -0.44
CA THR A 298 -35.42 1.14 0.94
C THR A 298 -36.29 1.93 1.89
N VAL A 299 -36.76 3.12 1.53
CA VAL A 299 -37.72 3.89 2.33
C VAL A 299 -39.04 3.13 2.47
N ALA A 300 -39.59 2.57 1.39
CA ALA A 300 -40.80 1.74 1.45
C ALA A 300 -40.59 0.46 2.26
N ALA A 301 -39.44 -0.22 2.09
CA ALA A 301 -39.09 -1.40 2.86
C ALA A 301 -38.88 -1.07 4.35
N ILE A 302 -38.24 0.05 4.68
CA ILE A 302 -38.09 0.55 6.06
C ILE A 302 -39.46 0.92 6.62
N PHE A 303 -40.37 1.49 5.83
CA PHE A 303 -41.72 1.82 6.28
C PHE A 303 -42.53 0.55 6.58
N LEU A 304 -42.46 -0.45 5.71
CA LEU A 304 -43.08 -1.76 5.91
C LEU A 304 -42.45 -2.51 7.08
N LEU A 305 -41.12 -2.43 7.24
CA LEU A 305 -40.39 -3.01 8.36
C LEU A 305 -40.73 -2.28 9.67
N MET A 306 -40.86 -0.95 9.66
CA MET A 306 -41.29 -0.17 10.82
C MET A 306 -42.73 -0.46 11.17
N MET A 307 -43.64 -0.60 10.20
CA MET A 307 -45.03 -1.00 10.45
C MET A 307 -45.10 -2.43 11.00
N ALA A 308 -44.32 -3.36 10.44
CA ALA A 308 -44.21 -4.73 10.96
C ALA A 308 -43.58 -4.75 12.36
N ILE A 309 -42.56 -3.93 12.62
CA ILE A 309 -41.91 -3.77 13.93
C ILE A 309 -42.88 -3.09 14.91
N ILE A 310 -43.69 -2.11 14.51
CA ILE A 310 -44.68 -1.46 15.37
C ILE A 310 -45.79 -2.45 15.70
N CYS A 311 -46.31 -3.20 14.73
CA CYS A 311 -47.28 -4.27 14.97
C CYS A 311 -46.69 -5.40 15.84
N TYR A 312 -45.41 -5.74 15.64
CA TYR A 312 -44.67 -6.73 16.43
C TYR A 312 -44.35 -6.23 17.82
N MET A 313 -43.99 -4.95 17.99
CA MET A 313 -43.72 -4.28 19.27
C MET A 313 -45.01 -4.01 20.03
N GLN A 314 -46.13 -3.72 19.37
CA GLN A 314 -47.45 -3.72 20.02
C GLN A 314 -47.83 -5.12 20.53
N LYS A 315 -47.44 -6.18 19.81
CA LYS A 315 -47.53 -7.58 20.28
C LYS A 315 -46.48 -7.97 21.35
N LYS A 316 -45.32 -7.31 21.36
CA LYS A 316 -44.12 -7.66 22.17
C LYS A 316 -43.80 -6.64 23.27
N ILE A 317 -44.57 -5.58 23.43
CA ILE A 317 -44.61 -4.76 24.66
C ILE A 317 -45.10 -5.62 25.85
N PHE A 318 -45.63 -6.82 25.59
CA PHE A 318 -45.80 -7.87 26.58
C PHE A 318 -44.59 -8.80 26.82
N LYS A 319 -43.44 -8.67 26.12
CA LYS A 319 -42.19 -9.44 26.39
C LYS A 319 -40.94 -8.93 25.64
N SER A 320 -40.19 -8.05 26.32
CA SER A 320 -38.72 -7.91 26.35
C SER A 320 -37.89 -7.40 25.13
N LYS A 321 -36.95 -6.50 25.47
CA LYS A 321 -35.90 -5.78 24.72
C LYS A 321 -34.69 -6.66 24.36
N GLY A 322 -34.07 -6.48 23.18
CA GLY A 322 -32.85 -7.22 22.81
C GLY A 322 -32.06 -6.60 21.64
N LEU A 323 -31.12 -5.71 21.95
CA LEU A 323 -29.94 -5.40 21.13
C LEU A 323 -28.78 -4.89 22.01
N SER A 324 -29.09 -4.34 23.18
CA SER A 324 -28.12 -4.09 24.26
C SER A 324 -27.58 -5.34 24.97
N SER A 325 -27.96 -6.57 24.56
CA SER A 325 -27.54 -7.79 25.27
C SER A 325 -26.15 -8.28 24.87
N VAL A 326 -25.69 -8.09 23.62
CA VAL A 326 -24.39 -8.63 23.17
C VAL A 326 -23.21 -7.85 23.76
N ALA A 327 -23.29 -6.52 23.77
CA ALA A 327 -22.29 -5.68 24.44
C ALA A 327 -22.30 -5.88 25.96
N ARG A 328 -23.49 -6.03 26.57
CA ARG A 328 -23.61 -6.37 28.00
C ARG A 328 -23.14 -7.79 28.31
N MET A 329 -23.30 -8.76 27.40
CA MET A 329 -22.77 -10.12 27.53
C MET A 329 -21.25 -10.11 27.45
N PHE A 330 -20.64 -9.35 26.54
CA PHE A 330 -19.18 -9.23 26.47
C PHE A 330 -18.61 -8.53 27.72
N VAL A 331 -19.24 -7.46 28.20
CA VAL A 331 -18.84 -6.79 29.45
C VAL A 331 -19.08 -7.68 30.66
N SER A 332 -20.19 -8.42 30.71
CA SER A 332 -20.47 -9.40 31.76
C SER A 332 -19.51 -10.58 31.71
N TRP A 333 -19.07 -10.99 30.52
CA TRP A 333 -18.07 -12.04 30.31
C TRP A 333 -16.68 -11.56 30.71
N ILE A 334 -16.28 -10.32 30.40
CA ILE A 334 -15.05 -9.71 30.92
C ILE A 334 -15.13 -9.64 32.44
N ARG A 335 -16.25 -9.15 33.01
CA ARG A 335 -16.45 -9.05 34.45
C ARG A 335 -16.44 -10.41 35.14
N SER A 336 -17.02 -11.45 34.52
CA SER A 336 -17.02 -12.83 35.06
C SER A 336 -15.67 -13.50 34.90
N LYS A 337 -14.92 -13.22 33.83
CA LYS A 337 -13.60 -13.82 33.57
C LYS A 337 -12.51 -13.19 34.44
N ILE A 338 -12.54 -11.86 34.61
CA ILE A 338 -11.71 -11.15 35.59
C ILE A 338 -12.00 -11.66 37.01
N SER A 339 -13.28 -11.80 37.38
CA SER A 339 -13.64 -12.31 38.73
C SER A 339 -13.41 -13.81 38.94
N ALA A 340 -13.34 -14.61 37.86
CA ALA A 340 -12.98 -16.03 37.93
C ALA A 340 -11.46 -16.25 37.99
N GLU A 341 -10.67 -15.47 37.25
CA GLU A 341 -9.20 -15.50 37.31
C GLU A 341 -8.67 -14.95 38.66
N ILE A 342 -9.40 -14.03 39.33
CA ILE A 342 -9.06 -13.58 40.71
C ILE A 342 -9.23 -14.69 41.78
N LYS A 343 -9.97 -15.77 41.49
CA LYS A 343 -10.23 -16.84 42.47
C LYS A 343 -9.23 -18.00 42.43
N HIS A 344 -8.39 -18.09 41.40
CA HIS A 344 -7.38 -19.13 41.28
C HIS A 344 -6.00 -18.49 41.20
N GLU A 345 -5.22 -18.70 42.26
CA GLU A 345 -3.82 -18.28 42.51
C GLU A 345 -3.63 -16.87 43.08
N ASN A 346 -2.95 -16.82 44.23
CA ASN A 346 -2.66 -15.60 44.99
C ASN A 346 -1.64 -14.71 44.24
N SER A 347 -1.97 -13.40 44.12
CA SER A 347 -1.30 -12.24 43.45
C SER A 347 -1.58 -12.13 41.93
N ASP A 348 -2.15 -11.04 41.34
CA ASP A 348 -2.14 -9.58 41.63
C ASP A 348 -3.35 -8.84 40.94
N PRO A 349 -3.96 -7.75 41.48
CA PRO A 349 -5.27 -7.21 41.07
C PRO A 349 -5.22 -5.84 40.32
N ASN A 350 -4.52 -5.73 39.18
CA ASN A 350 -4.11 -4.41 38.66
C ASN A 350 -5.05 -3.66 37.69
N LEU A 351 -6.20 -4.20 37.25
CA LEU A 351 -7.06 -3.49 36.28
C LEU A 351 -8.32 -2.86 36.91
N GLN A 352 -8.37 -1.53 36.98
CA GLN A 352 -9.49 -0.79 37.55
C GLN A 352 -10.60 -0.51 36.52
N ILE A 353 -11.86 -0.57 36.95
CA ILE A 353 -13.01 -0.14 36.13
C ILE A 353 -13.39 1.27 36.55
N PHE A 354 -13.18 2.24 35.67
CA PHE A 354 -13.52 3.65 35.91
C PHE A 354 -14.91 3.97 35.37
N SER A 355 -15.66 4.80 36.11
CA SER A 355 -16.92 5.36 35.62
C SER A 355 -16.66 6.49 34.62
N PHE A 356 -17.60 6.70 33.70
CA PHE A 356 -17.50 7.80 32.74
C PHE A 356 -17.47 9.16 33.46
N SER A 357 -18.21 9.32 34.56
CA SER A 357 -18.19 10.57 35.35
C SER A 357 -16.82 10.83 35.96
N CYS A 358 -16.14 9.80 36.46
CA CYS A 358 -14.79 9.91 37.01
C CYS A 358 -13.79 10.38 35.93
N ILE A 359 -13.76 9.71 34.78
CA ILE A 359 -12.85 10.06 33.68
C ILE A 359 -13.18 11.45 33.10
N LYS A 360 -14.46 11.78 32.98
CA LYS A 360 -14.91 13.11 32.54
C LYS A 360 -14.44 14.20 33.49
N ALA A 361 -14.51 13.97 34.82
CA ALA A 361 -13.99 14.93 35.79
C ALA A 361 -12.46 15.04 35.73
N ALA A 362 -11.77 13.89 35.72
CA ALA A 362 -10.30 13.82 35.70
C ALA A 362 -9.68 14.53 34.49
N THR A 363 -10.34 14.47 33.33
CA THR A 363 -9.87 15.09 32.08
C THR A 363 -10.40 16.52 31.87
N SER A 364 -11.09 17.10 32.85
CA SER A 364 -11.77 18.40 32.75
C SER A 364 -12.72 18.46 31.55
N ASN A 365 -13.61 17.47 31.45
CA ASN A 365 -14.56 17.27 30.36
C ASN A 365 -13.87 17.10 28.99
N PHE A 366 -12.77 16.34 28.94
CA PHE A 366 -11.97 16.13 27.71
C PHE A 366 -11.53 17.47 27.09
N SER A 367 -11.08 18.40 27.92
CA SER A 367 -10.64 19.73 27.46
C SER A 367 -9.50 19.60 26.45
N ASN A 368 -9.52 20.44 25.41
CA ASN A 368 -8.44 20.53 24.43
C ASN A 368 -7.10 20.91 25.09
N ALA A 369 -7.11 21.63 26.21
CA ALA A 369 -5.90 21.96 26.96
C ALA A 369 -5.20 20.72 27.55
N ASN A 370 -5.97 19.66 27.83
CA ASN A 370 -5.47 18.40 28.35
C ASN A 370 -5.15 17.39 27.22
N LYS A 371 -5.32 17.75 25.96
CA LYS A 371 -5.06 16.83 24.85
C LYS A 371 -3.55 16.61 24.68
N LEU A 372 -3.10 15.37 24.83
CA LEU A 372 -1.70 14.98 24.69
C LEU A 372 -1.32 14.70 23.24
N GLY A 373 -2.26 14.18 22.45
CA GLY A 373 -2.09 13.85 21.04
C GLY A 373 -3.35 13.21 20.46
N GLU A 374 -3.36 13.01 19.15
CA GLU A 374 -4.41 12.28 18.43
C GLU A 374 -3.79 11.49 17.28
N GLY A 375 -4.04 10.18 17.25
CA GLY A 375 -3.65 9.28 16.17
C GLY A 375 -4.87 8.67 15.49
N GLY A 376 -4.67 7.67 14.63
CA GLY A 376 -5.74 6.97 13.90
C GLY A 376 -6.81 6.29 14.80
N TYR A 377 -6.54 6.20 16.10
CA TYR A 377 -7.35 5.48 17.09
C TYR A 377 -8.16 6.41 18.01
N GLY A 378 -7.97 7.71 17.87
CA GLY A 378 -8.66 8.74 18.64
C GLY A 378 -7.72 9.56 19.54
N PRO A 379 -8.29 10.56 20.22
CA PRO A 379 -7.54 11.49 21.07
C PRO A 379 -7.12 10.86 22.41
N VAL A 380 -5.94 11.26 22.87
CA VAL A 380 -5.40 10.93 24.19
C VAL A 380 -5.39 12.21 25.05
N TYR A 381 -5.91 12.12 26.27
CA TYR A 381 -5.98 13.24 27.21
C TYR A 381 -5.19 12.96 28.47
N LYS A 382 -4.54 13.98 29.03
CA LYS A 382 -4.06 14.00 30.40
C LYS A 382 -5.28 14.08 31.32
N GLY A 383 -5.24 13.36 32.43
CA GLY A 383 -6.18 13.52 33.51
C GLY A 383 -5.51 13.39 34.87
N GLU A 384 -6.21 13.83 35.90
CA GLU A 384 -5.77 13.70 37.28
C GLU A 384 -6.90 13.04 38.08
N LEU A 385 -6.61 11.89 38.69
CA LEU A 385 -7.57 11.20 39.55
C LEU A 385 -7.70 11.92 40.90
N PRO A 386 -8.80 11.71 41.68
CA PRO A 386 -9.03 12.42 42.94
C PRO A 386 -7.92 12.30 44.00
N LYS A 387 -7.03 11.33 43.87
CA LYS A 387 -5.87 11.12 44.75
C LYS A 387 -4.59 11.82 44.26
N GLY A 388 -4.67 12.64 43.22
CA GLY A 388 -3.53 13.32 42.59
C GLY A 388 -2.72 12.45 41.62
N GLU A 389 -3.20 11.24 41.29
CA GLU A 389 -2.53 10.35 40.34
C GLU A 389 -2.76 10.85 38.90
N GLU A 390 -1.67 11.19 38.21
CA GLU A 390 -1.70 11.60 36.81
C GLU A 390 -1.90 10.38 35.90
N ILE A 391 -2.86 10.49 34.97
CA ILE A 391 -3.23 9.42 34.04
C ILE A 391 -3.26 9.92 32.59
N ALA A 392 -3.11 9.00 31.65
CA ALA A 392 -3.39 9.23 30.23
C ALA A 392 -4.62 8.44 29.79
N VAL A 393 -5.61 9.11 29.21
CA VAL A 393 -6.89 8.54 28.80
C VAL A 393 -6.97 8.51 27.28
N LYS A 394 -6.83 7.32 26.67
CA LYS A 394 -7.04 7.09 25.24
C LYS A 394 -8.53 6.85 24.99
N ARG A 395 -9.21 7.79 24.34
CA ARG A 395 -10.63 7.69 24.00
C ARG A 395 -10.76 7.18 22.57
N LEU A 396 -11.30 5.97 22.41
CA LEU A 396 -11.37 5.34 21.10
C LEU A 396 -12.50 5.92 20.24
N SER A 397 -12.23 6.09 18.95
CA SER A 397 -13.20 6.60 17.99
C SER A 397 -14.43 5.69 17.85
N LYS A 398 -15.62 6.29 17.71
CA LYS A 398 -16.90 5.58 17.53
C LYS A 398 -17.10 5.02 16.12
N SER A 399 -16.31 5.45 15.13
CA SER A 399 -16.59 5.24 13.70
C SER A 399 -15.83 4.07 13.05
N SER A 400 -14.97 3.33 13.75
CA SER A 400 -14.19 2.24 13.13
C SER A 400 -14.45 0.87 13.77
N ASN A 401 -14.75 -0.13 12.94
CA ASN A 401 -14.80 -1.54 13.34
C ASN A 401 -13.42 -2.03 13.82
N GLN A 402 -12.34 -1.37 13.37
CA GLN A 402 -10.96 -1.66 13.77
C GLN A 402 -10.69 -1.28 15.24
N GLY A 403 -11.19 -0.12 15.71
CA GLY A 403 -10.94 0.34 17.07
C GLY A 403 -11.54 -0.56 18.16
N PHE A 404 -12.56 -1.37 17.84
CA PHE A 404 -13.12 -2.33 18.79
C PHE A 404 -12.25 -3.57 18.98
N GLU A 405 -11.69 -4.12 17.89
CA GLU A 405 -10.78 -5.27 17.98
C GLU A 405 -9.46 -4.89 18.65
N GLU A 406 -8.96 -3.68 18.38
CA GLU A 406 -7.77 -3.14 19.06
C GLU A 406 -8.03 -2.93 20.55
N PHE A 407 -9.16 -2.32 20.93
CA PHE A 407 -9.58 -2.22 22.33
C PHE A 407 -9.56 -3.60 23.01
N LYS A 408 -10.17 -4.59 22.36
CA LYS A 408 -10.23 -5.95 22.90
C LYS A 408 -8.82 -6.55 23.05
N ASN A 409 -7.92 -6.35 22.09
CA ASN A 409 -6.54 -6.80 22.20
C ASN A 409 -5.82 -6.13 23.37
N GLU A 410 -5.88 -4.79 23.47
CA GLU A 410 -5.23 -4.04 24.54
C GLU A 410 -5.74 -4.48 25.92
N VAL A 411 -7.07 -4.58 26.10
CA VAL A 411 -7.69 -5.07 27.35
C VAL A 411 -7.25 -6.50 27.68
N THR A 412 -7.16 -7.37 26.68
CA THR A 412 -6.78 -8.79 26.89
C THR A 412 -5.32 -8.92 27.30
N LEU A 413 -4.44 -8.10 26.75
CA LEU A 413 -3.00 -8.09 27.04
C LEU A 413 -2.69 -7.37 28.36
N THR A 414 -3.47 -6.36 28.71
CA THR A 414 -3.33 -5.56 29.93
C THR A 414 -3.26 -6.42 31.20
N ALA A 415 -4.06 -7.49 31.29
CA ALA A 415 -4.08 -8.36 32.46
C ALA A 415 -2.81 -9.22 32.60
N ARG A 416 -1.95 -9.24 31.58
CA ARG A 416 -0.89 -10.26 31.42
C ARG A 416 0.51 -9.67 31.27
N LEU A 417 0.62 -8.38 30.95
CA LEU A 417 1.89 -7.72 30.70
C LEU A 417 2.26 -6.79 31.84
N GLN A 418 3.34 -7.15 32.54
CA GLN A 418 3.93 -6.33 33.58
C GLN A 418 5.44 -6.36 33.41
N HIS A 419 6.00 -5.24 32.97
CA HIS A 419 7.43 -5.08 32.78
C HIS A 419 7.80 -3.60 32.82
N VAL A 420 8.99 -3.26 33.33
CA VAL A 420 9.43 -1.87 33.53
C VAL A 420 9.50 -1.08 32.23
N ASN A 421 9.76 -1.75 31.10
CA ASN A 421 9.82 -1.15 29.76
C ASN A 421 8.54 -1.30 28.93
N LEU A 422 7.40 -1.62 29.53
CA LEU A 422 6.09 -1.61 28.86
C LEU A 422 5.17 -0.62 29.57
N VAL A 423 4.37 0.14 28.82
CA VAL A 423 3.42 1.08 29.42
C VAL A 423 2.29 0.32 30.10
N ARG A 424 2.06 0.61 31.36
CA ARG A 424 1.02 -0.03 32.17
C ARG A 424 -0.35 0.59 31.90
N VAL A 425 -1.31 -0.26 31.60
CA VAL A 425 -2.73 0.09 31.60
C VAL A 425 -3.25 -0.05 33.04
N LEU A 426 -3.76 1.05 33.58
CA LEU A 426 -4.32 1.15 34.93
C LEU A 426 -5.80 0.76 34.98
N GLY A 427 -6.53 0.98 33.89
CA GLY A 427 -7.97 0.74 33.88
C GLY A 427 -8.68 0.95 32.57
N ILE A 428 -9.99 0.69 32.60
CA ILE A 428 -10.89 0.77 31.45
C ILE A 428 -12.18 1.50 31.81
N CYS A 429 -12.80 2.15 30.83
CA CYS A 429 -14.16 2.68 30.93
C CYS A 429 -14.97 2.26 29.71
N THR A 430 -16.10 1.59 29.95
CA THR A 430 -17.05 1.13 28.91
C THR A 430 -18.47 1.70 29.08
N GLU A 431 -18.66 2.67 29.97
CA GLU A 431 -19.96 3.27 30.26
C GLU A 431 -20.43 4.20 29.12
N LYS A 432 -21.75 4.32 28.94
CA LYS A 432 -22.39 5.20 27.94
C LYS A 432 -21.89 4.99 26.50
N GLU A 433 -21.56 3.74 26.15
CA GLU A 433 -21.03 3.34 24.83
C GLU A 433 -19.66 3.95 24.48
N GLU A 434 -19.00 4.61 25.43
CA GLU A 434 -17.63 5.07 25.30
C GLU A 434 -16.69 3.89 25.56
N LYS A 435 -15.56 3.83 24.83
CA LYS A 435 -14.50 2.84 25.07
C LYS A 435 -13.22 3.61 25.32
N MET A 436 -12.73 3.55 26.56
CA MET A 436 -11.54 4.29 26.98
C MET A 436 -10.58 3.36 27.72
N LEU A 437 -9.29 3.57 27.44
CA LEU A 437 -8.17 2.93 28.12
C LEU A 437 -7.45 3.99 28.96
N VAL A 438 -7.14 3.65 30.21
CA VAL A 438 -6.46 4.51 31.17
C VAL A 438 -5.07 3.96 31.40
N TYR A 439 -4.04 4.74 31.11
CA TYR A 439 -2.63 4.39 31.26
C TYR A 439 -1.97 5.23 32.35
N GLU A 440 -0.81 4.77 32.82
CA GLU A 440 0.12 5.63 33.52
C GLU A 440 0.51 6.83 32.64
N PHE A 441 0.65 8.00 33.26
CA PHE A 441 1.04 9.21 32.53
C PHE A 441 2.54 9.21 32.21
N MET A 442 2.87 9.47 30.95
CA MET A 442 4.24 9.54 30.44
C MET A 442 4.61 11.01 30.16
N PRO A 443 5.29 11.70 31.09
CA PRO A 443 5.49 13.15 31.06
C PRO A 443 6.39 13.60 29.90
N ASN A 444 7.39 12.78 29.55
CA ASN A 444 8.34 13.09 28.50
C ASN A 444 7.83 12.69 27.11
N LYS A 445 6.61 12.15 26.99
CA LYS A 445 5.96 11.79 25.72
C LYS A 445 6.80 10.78 24.92
N SER A 446 6.73 10.81 23.59
CA SER A 446 7.32 9.82 22.69
C SER A 446 8.74 10.16 22.25
N LEU A 447 9.53 9.13 21.95
CA LEU A 447 10.93 9.22 21.54
C LEU A 447 11.16 10.01 20.25
N ASP A 448 10.23 9.90 19.30
CA ASP A 448 10.28 10.63 18.02
C ASP A 448 10.38 12.16 18.18
N LEU A 449 9.78 12.71 19.24
CA LEU A 449 9.91 14.14 19.58
C LEU A 449 11.36 14.51 19.83
N TYR A 450 12.15 13.67 20.48
CA TYR A 450 13.55 13.97 20.77
C TYR A 450 14.45 13.62 19.60
N LEU A 451 14.14 12.60 18.80
CA LEU A 451 14.96 12.26 17.65
C LEU A 451 14.87 13.32 16.54
N TYR A 452 13.69 13.95 16.38
CA TYR A 452 13.42 14.79 15.21
C TYR A 452 13.20 16.27 15.49
N ASP A 453 12.95 16.69 16.74
CA ASP A 453 12.89 18.10 17.10
C ASP A 453 14.32 18.62 17.37
N PRO A 454 14.86 19.53 16.55
CA PRO A 454 16.22 20.05 16.75
C PRO A 454 16.41 20.69 18.13
N SER A 455 15.35 21.26 18.70
CA SER A 455 15.40 21.90 20.03
C SER A 455 15.52 20.90 21.17
N LYS A 456 15.14 19.62 20.98
CA LYS A 456 15.16 18.58 22.02
C LYS A 456 16.22 17.51 21.78
N ARG A 457 16.75 17.43 20.57
CA ARG A 457 17.72 16.41 20.15
C ARG A 457 18.96 16.32 21.03
N HIS A 458 19.44 17.46 21.51
CA HIS A 458 20.59 17.53 22.42
C HIS A 458 20.33 16.92 23.82
N LEU A 459 19.06 16.68 24.18
CA LEU A 459 18.69 15.99 25.42
C LEU A 459 18.91 14.48 25.32
N LEU A 460 19.12 13.92 24.12
CA LEU A 460 19.47 12.52 23.90
C LEU A 460 20.94 12.38 23.51
N ASP A 461 21.80 12.51 24.51
CA ASP A 461 23.19 12.08 24.41
C ASP A 461 23.31 10.57 24.15
N TRP A 462 24.52 10.10 23.88
CA TRP A 462 24.72 8.69 23.55
C TRP A 462 24.35 7.77 24.72
N GLY A 463 24.66 8.15 25.96
CA GLY A 463 24.31 7.38 27.15
C GLY A 463 22.81 7.12 27.25
N ARG A 464 21.99 8.17 27.11
CA ARG A 464 20.52 8.07 27.10
C ARG A 464 20.01 7.23 25.94
N ARG A 465 20.58 7.38 24.74
CA ARG A 465 20.19 6.56 23.59
C ARG A 465 20.51 5.09 23.82
N VAL A 466 21.64 4.76 24.44
CA VAL A 466 21.98 3.38 24.84
C VAL A 466 20.97 2.85 25.86
N SER A 467 20.64 3.60 26.91
CA SER A 467 19.61 3.21 27.88
C SER A 467 18.25 2.96 27.22
N ILE A 468 17.88 3.78 26.23
CA ILE A 468 16.66 3.61 25.45
C ILE A 468 16.71 2.33 24.61
N ILE A 469 17.82 2.10 23.89
CA ILE A 469 18.01 0.88 23.09
C ILE A 469 17.90 -0.35 23.98
N GLU A 470 18.62 -0.37 25.11
CA GLU A 470 18.61 -1.48 26.06
C GLU A 470 17.22 -1.75 26.63
N GLY A 471 16.50 -0.71 27.07
CA GLY A 471 15.16 -0.87 27.62
C GLY A 471 14.14 -1.35 26.57
N VAL A 472 14.22 -0.89 25.32
CA VAL A 472 13.37 -1.41 24.23
C VAL A 472 13.72 -2.88 23.93
N THR A 473 15.00 -3.24 23.89
CA THR A 473 15.44 -4.62 23.72
C THR A 473 14.91 -5.53 24.84
N GLN A 474 14.99 -5.09 26.10
CA GLN A 474 14.45 -5.83 27.25
C GLN A 474 12.92 -5.97 27.19
N GLY A 475 12.21 -4.91 26.80
CA GLY A 475 10.76 -4.96 26.60
C GLY A 475 10.36 -5.98 25.53
N LEU A 476 11.06 -6.01 24.39
CA LEU A 476 10.82 -6.99 23.32
C LEU A 476 11.18 -8.42 23.73
N LEU A 477 12.29 -8.61 24.45
CA LEU A 477 12.67 -9.90 25.02
C LEU A 477 11.60 -10.45 25.95
N TYR A 478 11.06 -9.59 26.82
CA TYR A 478 9.97 -9.97 27.70
C TYR A 478 8.75 -10.46 26.93
N LEU A 479 8.33 -9.73 25.88
CA LEU A 479 7.18 -10.08 25.05
C LEU A 479 7.36 -11.40 24.28
N GLN A 480 8.58 -11.70 23.83
CA GLN A 480 8.83 -12.84 22.97
C GLN A 480 9.17 -14.12 23.75
N GLU A 481 9.95 -13.99 24.82
CA GLU A 481 10.58 -15.13 25.52
C GLU A 481 10.04 -15.32 26.95
N TYR A 482 9.93 -14.25 27.72
CA TYR A 482 9.72 -14.35 29.18
C TYR A 482 8.26 -14.25 29.60
N SER A 483 7.34 -13.80 28.75
CA SER A 483 5.90 -13.87 29.02
C SER A 483 5.34 -15.29 28.86
N ASN A 484 4.16 -15.52 29.45
CA ASN A 484 3.45 -16.81 29.37
C ASN A 484 3.03 -17.19 27.94
N TYR A 485 2.99 -16.21 27.04
CA TYR A 485 2.71 -16.36 25.62
C TYR A 485 3.78 -15.64 24.83
N THR A 486 4.05 -16.06 23.61
CA THR A 486 4.86 -15.27 22.69
C THR A 486 3.97 -14.19 22.10
N ILE A 487 4.35 -12.93 22.28
CA ILE A 487 3.60 -11.75 21.88
C ILE A 487 4.41 -11.02 20.82
N ILE A 488 3.77 -10.80 19.67
CA ILE A 488 4.31 -9.98 18.58
C ILE A 488 3.55 -8.65 18.59
N HIS A 489 4.26 -7.55 18.81
CA HIS A 489 3.71 -6.21 18.92
C HIS A 489 3.14 -5.71 17.58
N ARG A 490 3.90 -5.89 16.50
CA ARG A 490 3.58 -5.51 15.11
C ARG A 490 3.44 -4.01 14.80
N ASP A 491 3.72 -3.14 15.76
CA ASP A 491 3.78 -1.68 15.56
C ASP A 491 4.91 -1.01 16.36
N ILE A 492 6.10 -1.60 16.32
CA ILE A 492 7.30 -1.01 16.94
C ILE A 492 7.80 0.15 16.07
N LYS A 493 7.85 1.36 16.64
CA LYS A 493 8.31 2.60 16.01
C LYS A 493 8.61 3.66 17.06
N ALA A 494 9.35 4.71 16.69
CA ALA A 494 9.76 5.75 17.63
C ALA A 494 8.58 6.48 18.33
N SER A 495 7.44 6.66 17.64
CA SER A 495 6.26 7.30 18.25
C SER A 495 5.56 6.44 19.31
N ASN A 496 5.82 5.12 19.32
CA ASN A 496 5.23 4.17 20.27
C ASN A 496 6.19 3.83 21.43
N ILE A 497 7.38 4.43 21.47
CA ILE A 497 8.30 4.37 22.61
C ILE A 497 8.09 5.64 23.44
N LEU A 498 7.43 5.50 24.58
CA LEU A 498 7.18 6.61 25.51
C LEU A 498 8.28 6.70 26.57
N LEU A 499 8.47 7.88 27.14
CA LEU A 499 9.53 8.18 28.11
C LEU A 499 8.93 8.63 29.43
N ASP A 500 9.34 7.99 30.53
CA ASP A 500 8.92 8.33 31.89
C ASP A 500 9.66 9.57 32.42
N TYR A 501 9.46 9.93 33.70
CA TYR A 501 10.11 11.11 34.31
C TYR A 501 11.65 11.06 34.24
N GLU A 502 12.24 9.86 34.24
CA GLU A 502 13.68 9.62 34.24
C GLU A 502 14.24 9.39 32.82
N MET A 503 13.42 9.55 31.79
CA MET A 503 13.74 9.26 30.38
C MET A 503 13.95 7.77 30.07
N ASN A 504 13.41 6.86 30.90
CA ASN A 504 13.44 5.43 30.61
C ASN A 504 12.37 5.08 29.56
N PRO A 505 12.67 4.16 28.62
CA PRO A 505 11.74 3.80 27.55
C PRO A 505 10.64 2.84 28.03
N LYS A 506 9.42 3.06 27.55
CA LYS A 506 8.31 2.12 27.65
C LYS A 506 7.60 1.93 26.32
N ILE A 507 7.46 0.68 25.89
CA ILE A 507 6.73 0.30 24.68
C ILE A 507 5.23 0.45 24.93
N SER A 508 4.52 1.08 23.99
CA SER A 508 3.09 1.37 24.05
C SER A 508 2.36 0.94 22.77
N ASP A 509 1.02 0.99 22.82
CA ASP A 509 0.09 0.74 21.70
C ASP A 509 0.01 -0.73 21.23
N PHE A 510 -0.54 -1.57 22.10
CA PHE A 510 -0.69 -3.01 21.86
C PHE A 510 -1.93 -3.37 21.04
N GLY A 511 -2.65 -2.40 20.46
CA GLY A 511 -3.90 -2.65 19.74
C GLY A 511 -3.72 -3.64 18.58
N MET A 512 -2.53 -3.65 17.99
CA MET A 512 -2.17 -4.50 16.86
C MET A 512 -1.49 -5.80 17.27
N ALA A 513 -1.20 -6.01 18.55
CA ALA A 513 -0.43 -7.15 19.00
C ALA A 513 -1.17 -8.48 18.80
N LYS A 514 -0.41 -9.54 18.60
CA LYS A 514 -0.89 -10.93 18.51
C LYS A 514 -0.14 -11.79 19.50
N PHE A 515 -0.83 -12.73 20.11
CA PHE A 515 -0.23 -13.67 21.04
C PHE A 515 -0.65 -15.09 20.66
N PHE A 516 0.30 -16.02 20.78
CA PHE A 516 0.08 -17.45 20.56
C PHE A 516 0.82 -18.25 21.64
N LYS A 517 0.47 -19.53 21.77
CA LYS A 517 1.17 -20.45 22.68
C LYS A 517 2.60 -20.65 22.18
N LYS A 518 3.57 -20.84 23.09
CA LYS A 518 5.01 -20.94 22.78
C LYS A 518 5.40 -22.02 21.74
N GLU A 519 4.50 -22.94 21.42
CA GLU A 519 4.69 -24.01 20.44
C GLU A 519 4.50 -23.56 18.98
N GLU A 520 3.82 -22.44 18.75
CA GLU A 520 3.64 -21.87 17.40
C GLU A 520 4.78 -20.88 17.12
N LEU A 521 5.52 -21.04 16.02
CA LEU A 521 6.66 -20.16 15.68
C LEU A 521 6.30 -19.07 14.66
N GLU A 522 5.25 -19.30 13.88
CA GLU A 522 4.78 -18.40 12.83
C GLU A 522 3.27 -18.54 12.63
N ALA A 523 2.64 -17.46 12.17
CA ALA A 523 1.22 -17.45 11.83
C ALA A 523 0.98 -16.65 10.55
N ASN A 524 -0.15 -16.94 9.89
CA ASN A 524 -0.56 -16.25 8.67
C ASN A 524 -1.83 -15.42 8.94
N THR A 525 -1.94 -14.26 8.29
CA THR A 525 -3.16 -13.47 8.27
C THR A 525 -3.45 -12.89 6.88
N GLY A 526 -4.72 -12.94 6.47
CA GLY A 526 -5.19 -12.28 5.26
C GLY A 526 -5.37 -10.76 5.39
N ARG A 527 -5.09 -10.17 6.56
CA ARG A 527 -5.19 -8.72 6.81
C ARG A 527 -3.82 -8.15 7.16
N ILE A 528 -3.26 -7.37 6.26
CA ILE A 528 -2.00 -6.63 6.46
C ILE A 528 -2.28 -5.38 7.28
N VAL A 529 -1.59 -5.25 8.41
CA VAL A 529 -1.63 -4.08 9.29
C VAL A 529 -0.22 -3.76 9.78
N GLY A 530 0.09 -2.48 9.99
CA GLY A 530 1.36 -2.00 10.55
C GLY A 530 1.70 -0.61 10.03
N THR A 531 2.74 0.00 10.58
CA THR A 531 3.21 1.31 10.10
C THR A 531 4.18 1.15 8.92
N TYR A 532 3.88 1.81 7.81
CA TYR A 532 4.72 1.80 6.60
C TYR A 532 6.20 2.11 6.93
N GLY A 533 7.10 1.36 6.29
CA GLY A 533 8.55 1.43 6.54
C GLY A 533 9.05 0.66 7.76
N TYR A 534 8.18 0.16 8.64
CA TYR A 534 8.52 -0.77 9.73
C TYR A 534 8.00 -2.19 9.49
N VAL A 535 7.21 -2.38 8.43
CA VAL A 535 6.62 -3.67 8.07
C VAL A 535 7.62 -4.51 7.26
N PRO A 536 7.93 -5.75 7.68
CA PRO A 536 8.86 -6.61 6.98
C PRO A 536 8.26 -7.19 5.68
N PRO A 537 9.11 -7.51 4.68
CA PRO A 537 8.66 -7.92 3.34
C PRO A 537 7.88 -9.24 3.32
N GLU A 538 8.23 -10.22 4.15
CA GLU A 538 7.51 -11.51 4.20
C GLU A 538 6.06 -11.36 4.68
N TYR A 539 5.80 -10.37 5.54
CA TYR A 539 4.44 -10.06 5.98
C TYR A 539 3.64 -9.42 4.85
N VAL A 540 4.20 -8.47 4.13
CA VAL A 540 3.54 -7.83 2.98
C VAL A 540 3.28 -8.85 1.86
N LYS A 541 4.26 -9.70 1.55
CA LYS A 541 4.21 -10.65 0.42
C LYS A 541 3.33 -11.86 0.71
N LYS A 542 3.30 -12.37 1.94
CA LYS A 542 2.69 -13.68 2.29
C LYS A 542 1.70 -13.61 3.44
N GLY A 543 1.56 -12.48 4.12
CA GLY A 543 0.77 -12.37 5.35
C GLY A 543 1.37 -13.08 6.56
N ILE A 544 2.64 -13.50 6.48
CA ILE A 544 3.32 -14.28 7.53
C ILE A 544 3.91 -13.33 8.57
N TYR A 545 3.62 -13.58 9.84
CA TYR A 545 4.22 -12.88 10.96
C TYR A 545 4.75 -13.86 12.01
N SER A 546 5.91 -13.55 12.56
CA SER A 546 6.62 -14.28 13.61
C SER A 546 7.34 -13.27 14.51
N THR A 547 8.09 -13.74 15.52
CA THR A 547 8.94 -12.86 16.35
C THR A 547 9.91 -12.01 15.51
N LYS A 548 10.28 -12.49 14.31
CA LYS A 548 11.14 -11.77 13.35
C LYS A 548 10.50 -10.51 12.77
N TYR A 549 9.18 -10.33 12.92
CA TYR A 549 8.51 -9.09 12.57
C TYR A 549 9.02 -7.94 13.44
N ASP A 550 8.93 -8.08 14.76
CA ASP A 550 9.34 -7.03 15.68
C ASP A 550 10.86 -6.82 15.65
N VAL A 551 11.64 -7.87 15.34
CA VAL A 551 13.09 -7.74 15.10
C VAL A 551 13.36 -6.78 13.94
N TYR A 552 12.66 -6.93 12.81
CA TYR A 552 12.79 -6.04 11.66
C TYR A 552 12.43 -4.60 12.04
N SER A 553 11.27 -4.40 12.67
CA SER A 553 10.82 -3.08 13.12
C SER A 553 11.78 -2.44 14.14
N PHE A 554 12.39 -3.25 15.02
CA PHE A 554 13.43 -2.81 15.94
C PHE A 554 14.71 -2.37 15.20
N GLY A 555 15.12 -3.08 14.14
CA GLY A 555 16.26 -2.68 13.32
C GLY A 555 16.06 -1.31 12.68
N VAL A 556 14.87 -1.05 12.14
CA VAL A 556 14.49 0.29 11.62
C VAL A 556 14.57 1.34 12.72
N LEU A 557 13.99 1.07 13.89
CA LEU A 557 14.03 1.96 15.05
C LEU A 557 15.46 2.24 15.50
N LEU A 558 16.33 1.23 15.53
CA LEU A 558 17.72 1.36 15.93
C LEU A 558 18.50 2.27 14.97
N LEU A 559 18.28 2.16 13.65
CA LEU A 559 18.85 3.09 12.67
C LEU A 559 18.42 4.53 12.93
N GLN A 560 17.15 4.76 13.29
CA GLN A 560 16.65 6.09 13.64
C GLN A 560 17.30 6.63 14.91
N ILE A 561 17.45 5.80 15.94
CA ILE A 561 18.07 6.20 17.20
C ILE A 561 19.52 6.64 16.98
N ILE A 562 20.33 5.89 16.24
CA ILE A 562 21.76 6.22 16.07
C ILE A 562 22.02 7.39 15.10
N SER A 563 21.07 7.71 14.21
CA SER A 563 21.24 8.74 13.17
C SER A 563 20.42 10.01 13.38
N GLY A 564 19.34 9.93 14.15
CA GLY A 564 18.27 10.95 14.22
C GLY A 564 17.65 11.26 12.86
N LYS A 565 17.66 10.30 11.92
CA LYS A 565 17.10 10.41 10.57
C LYS A 565 15.69 9.82 10.52
N ARG A 566 14.79 10.43 9.74
CA ARG A 566 13.40 9.98 9.56
C ARG A 566 13.32 8.81 8.57
N ASN A 567 12.42 7.87 8.81
CA ASN A 567 12.19 6.74 7.88
C ASN A 567 11.45 7.18 6.60
N SER A 568 10.68 8.28 6.65
CA SER A 568 9.89 8.80 5.54
C SER A 568 10.67 9.68 4.55
N SER A 569 11.98 9.82 4.73
CA SER A 569 12.84 10.69 3.91
C SER A 569 13.82 9.85 3.10
N LEU A 570 14.26 10.40 1.97
CA LEU A 570 15.31 9.81 1.15
C LEU A 570 16.66 10.47 1.45
N TYR A 571 17.74 9.72 1.26
CA TYR A 571 19.10 10.08 1.63
C TYR A 571 20.09 9.74 0.50
N GLY A 572 21.36 10.12 0.70
CA GLY A 572 22.42 9.97 -0.29
C GLY A 572 22.60 11.23 -1.15
N CYS A 573 23.66 11.25 -1.97
CA CYS A 573 23.99 12.38 -2.83
C CYS A 573 22.94 12.68 -3.91
N HIS A 574 22.11 11.69 -4.25
CA HIS A 574 21.03 11.80 -5.22
C HIS A 574 19.63 11.73 -4.58
N GLU A 575 19.55 11.76 -3.24
CA GLU A 575 18.29 11.70 -2.46
C GLU A 575 17.34 10.59 -2.92
N ASN A 576 17.87 9.41 -3.21
CA ASN A 576 17.13 8.29 -3.78
C ASN A 576 17.15 7.02 -2.92
N LEU A 577 17.92 7.01 -1.82
CA LEU A 577 18.06 5.84 -0.95
C LEU A 577 17.16 5.97 0.27
N ASN A 578 16.44 4.91 0.61
CA ASN A 578 15.75 4.86 1.90
C ASN A 578 16.76 4.74 3.07
N ILE A 579 16.32 4.93 4.31
CA ILE A 579 17.22 4.92 5.48
C ILE A 579 18.01 3.61 5.63
N LEU A 580 17.42 2.48 5.22
CA LEU A 580 18.01 1.15 5.34
C LEU A 580 19.14 0.98 4.33
N GLU A 581 18.87 1.31 3.07
CA GLU A 581 19.85 1.29 1.98
C GLU A 581 20.99 2.28 2.23
N PHE A 582 20.67 3.49 2.67
CA PHE A 582 21.67 4.51 2.95
C PHE A 582 22.62 4.07 4.07
N ALA A 583 22.09 3.44 5.14
CA ALA A 583 22.91 2.85 6.18
C ALA A 583 23.79 1.73 5.62
N TYR A 584 23.22 0.81 4.82
CA TYR A 584 23.97 -0.32 4.26
C TYR A 584 25.12 0.12 3.35
N GLU A 585 24.89 1.07 2.45
CA GLU A 585 25.91 1.59 1.53
C GLU A 585 27.06 2.25 2.28
N LEU A 586 26.77 3.13 3.24
CA LEU A 586 27.80 3.78 4.06
C LEU A 586 28.58 2.76 4.89
N TRP A 587 27.90 1.78 5.47
CA TRP A 587 28.55 0.72 6.23
C TRP A 587 29.48 -0.13 5.34
N LYS A 588 28.98 -0.58 4.19
CA LYS A 588 29.73 -1.41 3.22
C LYS A 588 30.97 -0.70 2.68
N GLN A 589 30.91 0.63 2.50
CA GLN A 589 32.03 1.46 2.04
C GLN A 589 33.02 1.82 3.16
N GLY A 590 32.83 1.35 4.40
CA GLY A 590 33.65 1.74 5.54
C GLY A 590 33.43 3.18 6.02
N ARG A 591 32.34 3.81 5.58
CA ARG A 591 31.95 5.22 5.83
C ARG A 591 30.80 5.34 6.84
N GLY A 592 30.59 4.33 7.68
CA GLY A 592 29.46 4.28 8.62
C GLY A 592 29.37 5.49 9.57
N ALA A 593 30.49 6.13 9.90
CA ALA A 593 30.51 7.34 10.73
C ALA A 593 29.66 8.50 10.16
N GLU A 594 29.54 8.61 8.83
CA GLU A 594 28.74 9.63 8.16
C GLU A 594 27.23 9.44 8.34
N PHE A 595 26.81 8.22 8.73
CA PHE A 595 25.40 7.93 8.97
C PHE A 595 24.90 8.51 10.30
N PHE A 596 25.78 8.55 11.30
CA PHE A 596 25.42 8.84 12.68
C PHE A 596 25.05 10.30 12.89
N ASP A 597 24.36 10.53 14.00
CA ASP A 597 24.13 11.87 14.50
C ASP A 597 25.46 12.46 15.00
N ALA A 598 25.88 13.57 14.42
CA ALA A 598 27.16 14.21 14.74
C ALA A 598 27.29 14.68 16.19
N SER A 599 26.18 14.79 16.92
CA SER A 599 26.18 15.13 18.35
C SER A 599 26.50 13.94 19.28
N LEU A 600 26.59 12.73 18.75
CA LEU A 600 26.84 11.52 19.54
C LEU A 600 28.33 11.23 19.69
N ASP A 601 28.72 10.97 20.93
CA ASP A 601 30.05 10.47 21.28
C ASP A 601 29.93 9.11 21.98
N ASP A 602 30.50 8.08 21.38
CA ASP A 602 30.52 6.73 21.94
C ASP A 602 31.84 6.34 22.60
N SER A 603 32.80 7.28 22.69
CA SER A 603 34.17 7.05 23.18
C SER A 603 34.20 6.31 24.52
N SER A 604 33.40 6.76 25.49
CA SER A 604 33.29 6.22 26.85
C SER A 604 32.31 5.04 26.98
N SER A 605 31.53 4.73 25.95
CA SER A 605 30.51 3.68 25.98
C SER A 605 31.04 2.33 25.51
N SER A 606 30.61 1.25 26.19
CA SER A 606 30.87 -0.13 25.77
C SER A 606 30.03 -0.53 24.55
N CYS A 607 28.86 0.11 24.38
CA CYS A 607 27.97 -0.03 23.24
C CYS A 607 28.36 0.99 22.17
N LYS A 608 29.04 0.53 21.11
CA LYS A 608 29.59 1.39 20.06
C LYS A 608 28.56 1.63 18.95
N LEU A 609 28.54 2.84 18.39
CA LEU A 609 27.64 3.25 17.30
C LEU A 609 27.73 2.30 16.11
N ILE A 610 28.95 1.93 15.71
CA ILE A 610 29.17 0.99 14.60
C ILE A 610 28.62 -0.40 14.89
N ARG A 611 28.62 -0.85 16.16
CA ARG A 611 28.03 -2.12 16.57
C ARG A 611 26.51 -2.04 16.48
N CYS A 612 25.91 -0.95 16.97
CA CYS A 612 24.48 -0.71 16.83
C CYS A 612 24.05 -0.69 15.36
N MET A 613 24.85 -0.06 14.49
CA MET A 613 24.61 -0.05 13.05
C MET A 613 24.63 -1.47 12.45
N GLN A 614 25.63 -2.28 12.78
CA GLN A 614 25.72 -3.68 12.33
C GLN A 614 24.53 -4.52 12.80
N VAL A 615 24.16 -4.42 14.08
CA VAL A 615 22.97 -5.09 14.63
C VAL A 615 21.71 -4.65 13.91
N ALA A 616 21.55 -3.35 13.68
CA ALA A 616 20.39 -2.83 12.96
C ALA A 616 20.31 -3.40 11.54
N LEU A 617 21.42 -3.43 10.81
CA LEU A 617 21.51 -4.01 9.47
C LEU A 617 21.22 -5.52 9.45
N LEU A 618 21.67 -6.28 10.46
CA LEU A 618 21.32 -7.69 10.62
C LEU A 618 19.81 -7.89 10.81
N CYS A 619 19.17 -7.02 11.58
CA CYS A 619 17.74 -7.06 11.87
C CYS A 619 16.86 -6.74 10.64
N VAL A 620 17.34 -5.92 9.70
CA VAL A 620 16.53 -5.44 8.56
C VAL A 620 16.75 -6.21 7.26
N GLN A 621 17.37 -7.38 7.31
CA GLN A 621 17.60 -8.23 6.14
C GLN A 621 16.29 -8.69 5.49
N GLU A 622 16.30 -8.85 4.16
CA GLU A 622 15.14 -9.29 3.37
C GLU A 622 14.55 -10.61 3.86
N ASN A 623 15.39 -11.61 4.13
CA ASN A 623 14.93 -12.92 4.61
C ASN A 623 14.84 -12.95 6.15
N ALA A 624 13.66 -13.25 6.68
CA ALA A 624 13.42 -13.37 8.12
C ALA A 624 14.31 -14.42 8.83
N ALA A 625 14.75 -15.46 8.11
CA ALA A 625 15.65 -16.47 8.65
C ALA A 625 17.07 -15.93 8.90
N ASP A 626 17.51 -14.92 8.14
CA ASP A 626 18.83 -14.30 8.28
C ASP A 626 18.89 -13.29 9.44
N ARG A 627 17.73 -12.89 9.98
CA ARG A 627 17.64 -11.93 11.09
C ARG A 627 17.92 -12.64 12.43
N PRO A 628 18.66 -12.02 13.36
CA PRO A 628 18.85 -12.57 14.69
C PRO A 628 17.54 -12.63 15.48
N SER A 629 17.50 -13.45 16.52
CA SER A 629 16.51 -13.38 17.60
C SER A 629 16.78 -12.18 18.50
N MET A 630 15.79 -11.73 19.28
CA MET A 630 16.01 -10.64 20.24
C MET A 630 17.02 -11.00 21.35
N VAL A 631 17.19 -12.29 21.66
CA VAL A 631 18.21 -12.80 22.59
C VAL A 631 19.61 -12.59 22.03
N GLU A 632 19.81 -12.92 20.76
CA GLU A 632 21.08 -12.68 20.06
C GLU A 632 21.36 -11.19 19.93
N VAL A 633 20.34 -10.38 19.57
CA VAL A 633 20.45 -8.91 19.52
C VAL A 633 20.94 -8.35 20.85
N PHE A 634 20.31 -8.75 21.97
CA PHE A 634 20.71 -8.30 23.30
C PHE A 634 22.16 -8.69 23.64
N SER A 635 22.53 -9.94 23.36
CA SER A 635 23.87 -10.48 23.63
C SER A 635 24.96 -9.73 22.83
N ILE A 636 24.69 -9.43 21.55
CA ILE A 636 25.62 -8.68 20.68
C ILE A 636 25.76 -7.24 21.18
N LEU A 637 24.66 -6.58 21.55
CA LEU A 637 24.70 -5.20 22.06
C LEU A 637 25.50 -5.10 23.36
N LYS A 638 25.29 -6.02 24.31
CA LYS A 638 26.01 -6.08 25.60
C LYS A 638 27.47 -6.54 25.51
N LYS A 639 27.94 -6.95 24.33
CA LYS A 639 29.32 -7.46 24.10
C LYS A 639 29.61 -8.75 24.89
N GLU A 640 28.59 -9.55 25.16
CA GLU A 640 28.73 -10.84 25.86
C GLU A 640 29.11 -11.97 24.90
N SER A 641 28.92 -11.78 23.58
CA SER A 641 29.36 -12.72 22.55
C SER A 641 30.75 -12.39 22.01
N ASN A 642 31.71 -13.30 22.23
CA ASN A 642 33.00 -13.32 21.51
C ASN A 642 32.88 -13.91 20.10
N ALA A 643 31.66 -14.20 19.64
CA ALA A 643 31.40 -14.77 18.33
C ALA A 643 31.53 -13.69 17.24
N ALA A 644 32.11 -14.05 16.09
CA ALA A 644 32.18 -13.16 14.94
C ALA A 644 30.76 -12.71 14.54
N ILE A 645 30.51 -11.40 14.57
CA ILE A 645 29.24 -10.82 14.10
C ILE A 645 29.13 -11.14 12.61
N CYS A 646 28.07 -11.84 12.22
CA CYS A 646 27.80 -12.12 10.81
C CYS A 646 27.78 -10.82 10.01
N THR A 647 28.37 -10.83 8.82
CA THR A 647 28.32 -9.72 7.89
C THR A 647 26.86 -9.50 7.43
N PRO A 648 26.24 -8.34 7.71
CA PRO A 648 24.91 -8.03 7.19
C PRO A 648 24.83 -8.19 5.67
N LYS A 649 23.80 -8.86 5.19
CA LYS A 649 23.42 -8.85 3.77
C LYS A 649 22.62 -7.58 3.47
N ARG A 650 22.31 -7.37 2.19
CA ARG A 650 21.53 -6.21 1.74
C ARG A 650 20.18 -6.13 2.47
N PRO A 651 19.77 -4.94 2.94
CA PRO A 651 18.51 -4.74 3.64
C PRO A 651 17.31 -5.01 2.74
N ALA A 652 16.16 -5.25 3.37
CA ALA A 652 14.90 -5.41 2.66
C ALA A 652 14.52 -4.16 1.85
N TYR A 653 13.70 -4.36 0.81
CA TYR A 653 13.18 -3.29 -0.05
C TYR A 653 14.25 -2.49 -0.80
N SER A 654 15.44 -3.07 -1.01
CA SER A 654 16.48 -2.40 -1.79
C SER A 654 16.16 -2.42 -3.29
N VAL A 655 16.40 -1.28 -3.96
CA VAL A 655 16.19 -1.08 -5.41
C VAL A 655 17.19 -1.88 -6.24
N THR A 656 18.38 -2.14 -5.70
CA THR A 656 19.45 -2.88 -6.38
C THR A 656 19.56 -4.31 -5.81
N ARG A 657 19.56 -5.33 -6.68
CA ARG A 657 19.75 -6.73 -6.25
C ARG A 657 21.23 -7.01 -5.97
N ASP A 658 21.52 -7.94 -5.05
CA ASP A 658 22.89 -8.43 -4.83
C ASP A 658 23.37 -9.21 -6.06
N GLU A 659 24.50 -8.80 -6.64
CA GLU A 659 25.23 -9.51 -7.70
C GLU A 659 25.93 -10.80 -7.17
N SER A 660 25.88 -11.07 -5.86
CA SER A 660 26.69 -12.12 -5.23
C SER A 660 26.04 -13.52 -5.20
N LYS A 661 25.14 -13.84 -6.14
CA LYS A 661 24.60 -15.20 -6.31
C LYS A 661 24.82 -15.82 -7.69
N GLU A 662 25.70 -15.26 -8.51
CA GLU A 662 26.24 -15.91 -9.71
C GLU A 662 27.76 -16.07 -9.61
N SER A 663 28.22 -16.97 -8.73
CA SER A 663 29.58 -17.54 -8.81
C SER A 663 29.72 -18.76 -7.90
N THR A 664 28.85 -19.75 -8.09
CA THR A 664 29.20 -21.14 -7.79
C THR A 664 28.74 -21.99 -8.97
N ASN A 665 29.45 -21.85 -10.09
CA ASN A 665 29.53 -22.91 -11.09
C ASN A 665 30.11 -24.13 -10.36
N THR A 666 29.24 -25.08 -10.02
CA THR A 666 29.70 -26.42 -9.65
C THR A 666 29.97 -27.12 -10.97
N GLU A 667 31.26 -27.27 -11.30
CA GLU A 667 31.75 -28.23 -12.27
C GLU A 667 31.09 -29.58 -11.97
N ARG A 668 30.11 -29.97 -12.79
CA ARG A 668 29.59 -31.32 -12.78
C ARG A 668 30.37 -32.08 -13.85
N SER A 669 31.42 -32.76 -13.41
CA SER A 669 32.08 -33.82 -14.17
C SER A 669 31.03 -34.72 -14.79
N GLU A 670 31.10 -34.84 -16.11
CA GLU A 670 30.43 -35.89 -16.88
C GLU A 670 30.86 -37.25 -16.33
N VAL A 671 29.89 -38.03 -15.85
CA VAL A 671 30.04 -39.48 -15.71
C VAL A 671 29.01 -40.08 -16.64
N PHE A 672 29.48 -40.51 -17.81
CA PHE A 672 28.74 -41.32 -18.77
C PHE A 672 28.39 -42.66 -18.12
N SER A 673 27.10 -43.00 -18.07
CA SER A 673 26.68 -44.40 -17.97
C SER A 673 26.14 -44.85 -19.33
N VAL A 674 26.93 -45.68 -20.00
CA VAL A 674 26.55 -46.46 -21.18
C VAL A 674 25.36 -47.34 -20.81
N ASN A 675 24.28 -47.27 -21.59
CA ASN A 675 23.32 -48.36 -21.71
C ASN A 675 22.94 -48.50 -23.19
N ASP A 676 23.39 -49.61 -23.77
CA ASP A 676 22.94 -50.13 -25.05
C ASP A 676 21.46 -50.52 -24.96
N ALA A 677 20.61 -49.90 -25.79
CA ALA A 677 19.34 -50.49 -26.21
C ALA A 677 18.89 -49.92 -27.56
N SER A 678 18.60 -50.85 -28.46
CA SER A 678 18.27 -50.75 -29.88
C SER A 678 17.07 -49.85 -30.26
N ILE A 679 17.23 -49.17 -31.40
CA ILE A 679 16.23 -48.42 -32.15
C ILE A 679 15.14 -49.35 -32.69
N THR A 680 13.88 -49.02 -32.42
CA THR A 680 12.73 -49.47 -33.22
C THR A 680 11.87 -48.27 -33.58
N GLN A 681 11.68 -48.09 -34.89
CA GLN A 681 10.89 -47.02 -35.49
C GLN A 681 9.53 -47.62 -35.87
N GLU A 682 8.42 -47.10 -35.35
CA GLU A 682 7.07 -47.39 -35.86
C GLU A 682 6.42 -46.09 -36.33
N VAL A 683 6.05 -46.07 -37.61
CA VAL A 683 5.28 -45.03 -38.28
C VAL A 683 3.80 -45.45 -38.23
N PRO A 684 2.87 -44.57 -37.79
CA PRO A 684 1.45 -44.89 -37.78
C PRO A 684 0.87 -44.97 -39.20
N ARG A 685 -0.04 -45.93 -39.42
CA ARG A 685 -0.96 -45.92 -40.56
C ARG A 685 -2.12 -44.98 -40.31
#